data_AF-A0A1W2A278-F1
#
_entry.id   AF-A0A1W2A278-F1
#
_cell.length_a   1.000
_cell.length_b   1.000
_cell.length_c   1.000
_cell.angle_alpha   90.00
_cell.angle_beta   90.00
_cell.angle_gamma   90.00
#
_symmetry.space_group_name_H-M   'P 1'
#
loop_
_entity.id
_entity.type
_entity.pdbx_description
1 polymer ?
#
loop_
_entity_poly.entity_id
_entity_poly.type
_entity_poly.pdbx_seq_one_letter_code
_entity_poly.pdbx_strand_id
1 'polypeptide(L)'
;MKKPIIKTTFLWIMTLILCVTTCATAFASAGDRTLKHYSASDSTGSVNNVYKTSGGFCADIEDMNGRMLLLFMDFQAEPEKYEIQENAEDDEQAEEVCCYFSWNDELYALVTRKASDGDSQIINAIAVKHIRLEDGKAVPEDSSLPELDCGMLLDDLGDNMYFYPAKVFTSGDRLVGTAYGMNGPIVFCFDLETGDYTCLETGDISEIAPGPEGSVLVTRADWGAKEAKIIRISLEDQREEEITEITDATNYLNPCYDAEKNILYYANGGELWAMPMDGTAQAEVVNDCPIDGGGAICTSDGFLLMWDYSTILLRNTDPAQRASTTLRIRDTSYNGVMSETVYTLNNKRGDISVIIQPDWDGVQTDIPQSLLNQDADTDIYVLQYESNDFRAIRTRGYAADLSGNAQVAAGVDRMYPFIRDALKQDGKIIAVPIEISGQTVGINHEMWKKLGETEEELPKTWSQFFDWLETLPDRLAGRNDVCVCDSPREDFISAITMTILYEYQVWMDGKGEDYAFNSPVMNELLTRLNNLDYDALDMKDRHYYDDGYTAGEYKDPLLSVYTDPGMMGYYKPMLIGFAEDETPIQPVQMCVAFVNPYSEHQEEAAEFLALALDSMYFRTEYAIFADKTEPIRSAYYENDLERAKENIEAAEEALEKAEDGEERANLEDTLKEFREYLQNVEEYDWSMSPEAIEDYQKRLPSLKVLDYLFLYDIVGNTDAEEQQEFAELFSGNTDPGELLNRIDQKVQMIRMEGN
;
A
#
# COMPACT_ATOMS: atom_id res chain seq x y z
N MET A 1 -0.25 19.13 -65.96
CA MET A 1 -0.84 18.93 -64.62
C MET A 1 -0.70 17.46 -64.22
N LYS A 2 0.28 17.14 -63.37
CA LYS A 2 0.29 16.00 -62.43
C LYS A 2 1.53 16.10 -61.53
N LYS A 3 1.28 15.94 -60.22
CA LYS A 3 2.17 15.75 -59.06
C LYS A 3 2.84 16.99 -58.46
N PRO A 4 2.39 17.35 -57.24
CA PRO A 4 3.17 17.11 -56.04
C PRO A 4 2.34 16.27 -55.06
N ILE A 5 2.39 14.94 -55.22
CA ILE A 5 1.79 14.01 -54.24
C ILE A 5 2.90 13.22 -53.54
N ILE A 6 4.07 13.05 -54.17
CA ILE A 6 5.14 12.19 -53.65
C ILE A 6 5.81 12.77 -52.38
N LYS A 7 5.97 14.10 -52.27
CA LYS A 7 6.61 14.69 -51.08
C LYS A 7 5.73 14.65 -49.83
N THR A 8 4.43 14.89 -49.98
CA THR A 8 3.50 14.89 -48.84
C THR A 8 3.25 13.47 -48.35
N THR A 9 3.12 12.49 -49.25
CA THR A 9 2.99 11.07 -48.85
C THR A 9 4.27 10.53 -48.21
N PHE A 10 5.46 10.97 -48.64
CA PHE A 10 6.72 10.56 -48.00
C PHE A 10 6.90 11.18 -46.62
N LEU A 11 6.44 12.43 -46.42
CA LEU A 11 6.45 13.08 -45.11
C LEU A 11 5.44 12.41 -44.16
N TRP A 12 4.24 12.08 -44.63
CA TRP A 12 3.27 11.31 -43.84
C TRP A 12 3.74 9.90 -43.51
N ILE A 13 4.43 9.20 -44.43
CA ILE A 13 5.00 7.88 -44.13
C ILE A 13 6.17 8.02 -43.14
N MET A 14 7.00 9.07 -43.22
CA MET A 14 8.04 9.28 -42.19
C MET A 14 7.47 9.72 -40.85
N THR A 15 6.38 10.51 -40.81
CA THR A 15 5.69 10.84 -39.56
C THR A 15 4.96 9.63 -39.01
N LEU A 16 4.38 8.76 -39.84
CA LEU A 16 3.79 7.50 -39.38
C LEU A 16 4.85 6.50 -38.94
N ILE A 17 6.00 6.42 -39.61
CA ILE A 17 7.13 5.60 -39.17
C ILE A 17 7.73 6.19 -37.89
N LEU A 18 7.89 7.51 -37.75
CA LEU A 18 8.34 8.15 -36.51
C LEU A 18 7.32 7.95 -35.38
N CYS A 19 6.02 8.11 -35.61
CA CYS A 19 4.97 7.87 -34.61
C CYS A 19 4.82 6.38 -34.26
N VAL A 20 5.05 5.46 -35.20
CA VAL A 20 5.05 4.01 -34.94
C VAL A 20 6.37 3.55 -34.30
N THR A 21 7.49 4.24 -34.53
CA THR A 21 8.76 3.97 -33.84
C THR A 21 8.92 4.71 -32.51
N THR A 22 8.14 5.76 -32.24
CA THR A 22 8.05 6.39 -30.91
C THR A 22 6.97 5.78 -30.02
N CYS A 23 6.17 4.85 -30.54
CA CYS A 23 5.27 3.99 -29.78
C CYS A 23 5.76 2.55 -29.69
N ALA A 24 6.97 2.25 -30.20
CA ALA A 24 7.69 1.09 -29.73
C ALA A 24 8.33 1.50 -28.40
N THR A 25 7.68 1.13 -27.30
CA THR A 25 8.37 0.97 -26.01
C THR A 25 9.73 0.33 -26.30
N ALA A 26 10.80 0.90 -25.77
CA ALA A 26 12.10 0.27 -25.82
C ALA A 26 11.91 -1.13 -25.21
N PHE A 27 11.91 -2.15 -26.07
CA PHE A 27 11.71 -3.53 -25.65
C PHE A 27 12.75 -3.84 -24.57
N ALA A 28 12.31 -4.27 -23.38
CA ALA A 28 13.17 -4.82 -22.35
C ALA A 28 14.15 -5.81 -23.00
N SER A 29 15.42 -5.46 -23.04
CA SER A 29 16.41 -6.10 -23.91
C SER A 29 16.86 -7.50 -23.46
N ALA A 30 16.30 -8.02 -22.37
CA ALA A 30 16.60 -9.35 -21.80
C ALA A 30 15.36 -10.24 -21.58
N GLY A 31 14.14 -9.78 -21.93
CA GLY A 31 12.91 -10.56 -21.78
C GLY A 31 12.15 -10.36 -20.45
N ASP A 32 12.76 -9.74 -19.44
CA ASP A 32 12.10 -9.38 -18.16
C ASP A 32 11.03 -8.32 -18.33
N ARG A 33 9.88 -8.47 -17.64
CA ARG A 33 8.73 -7.55 -17.79
C ARG A 33 7.86 -7.48 -16.55
N THR A 34 7.22 -6.33 -16.37
CA THR A 34 6.00 -6.22 -15.57
C THR A 34 4.81 -6.35 -16.52
N LEU A 35 4.11 -7.48 -16.47
CA LEU A 35 3.00 -7.79 -17.37
C LEU A 35 1.70 -7.11 -16.93
N LYS A 36 1.49 -7.02 -15.61
CA LYS A 36 0.36 -6.35 -14.99
C LYS A 36 0.79 -5.79 -13.65
N HIS A 37 0.31 -4.61 -13.29
CA HIS A 37 0.52 -4.01 -11.98
C HIS A 37 -0.63 -3.07 -11.65
N TYR A 38 -1.22 -3.24 -10.47
CA TYR A 38 -2.19 -2.35 -9.85
C TYR A 38 -1.46 -1.50 -8.81
N SER A 39 -1.21 -0.24 -9.12
CA SER A 39 -0.57 0.69 -8.19
C SER A 39 -1.45 0.91 -6.96
N ALA A 40 -0.83 1.10 -5.79
CA ALA A 40 -1.56 1.38 -4.56
C ALA A 40 -2.40 2.68 -4.61
N SER A 41 -2.10 3.62 -5.52
CA SER A 41 -2.93 4.83 -5.70
C SER A 41 -4.17 4.61 -6.56
N ASP A 42 -4.15 3.56 -7.38
CA ASP A 42 -5.12 3.25 -8.42
C ASP A 42 -5.73 1.86 -8.17
N SER A 43 -5.73 1.38 -6.92
CA SER A 43 -6.07 -0.01 -6.55
C SER A 43 -7.56 -0.30 -6.76
N THR A 44 -7.92 -0.42 -8.02
CA THR A 44 -9.25 -0.75 -8.51
C THR A 44 -9.33 -2.20 -8.92
N GLY A 45 -8.33 -3.02 -8.54
CA GLY A 45 -8.25 -4.41 -8.90
C GLY A 45 -7.11 -5.17 -8.23
N SER A 46 -7.16 -6.48 -8.40
CA SER A 46 -6.27 -7.46 -7.80
C SER A 46 -6.00 -8.62 -8.75
N VAL A 47 -4.91 -9.33 -8.48
CA VAL A 47 -4.59 -10.61 -9.11
C VAL A 47 -4.92 -11.70 -8.09
N ASN A 48 -5.89 -12.53 -8.42
CA ASN A 48 -6.31 -13.64 -7.57
C ASN A 48 -5.36 -14.83 -7.72
N ASN A 49 -5.07 -15.23 -8.96
CA ASN A 49 -4.16 -16.33 -9.25
C ASN A 49 -3.76 -16.36 -10.74
N VAL A 50 -2.76 -17.18 -11.09
CA VAL A 50 -2.31 -17.40 -12.46
C VAL A 50 -2.18 -18.88 -12.78
N TYR A 51 -2.59 -19.27 -13.99
CA TYR A 51 -2.73 -20.65 -14.41
C TYR A 51 -2.04 -20.90 -15.74
N LYS A 52 -1.32 -22.02 -15.86
CA LYS A 52 -0.73 -22.45 -17.13
C LYS A 52 -1.81 -22.88 -18.13
N THR A 53 -1.67 -22.55 -19.40
CA THR A 53 -2.57 -22.99 -20.47
C THR A 53 -1.77 -23.48 -21.68
N SER A 54 -2.46 -24.11 -22.63
CA SER A 54 -1.84 -24.59 -23.87
C SER A 54 -1.27 -23.44 -24.71
N GLY A 55 0.04 -23.22 -24.56
CA GLY A 55 0.78 -22.19 -25.29
C GLY A 55 0.86 -20.82 -24.60
N GLY A 56 0.46 -20.71 -23.33
CA GLY A 56 0.46 -19.45 -22.60
C GLY A 56 0.12 -19.59 -21.12
N PHE A 57 -0.45 -18.54 -20.54
CA PHE A 57 -1.06 -18.57 -19.21
C PHE A 57 -2.32 -17.72 -19.16
N CYS A 58 -3.14 -17.96 -18.14
CA CYS A 58 -4.35 -17.20 -17.85
C CYS A 58 -4.25 -16.61 -16.44
N ALA A 59 -4.47 -15.31 -16.29
CA ALA A 59 -4.55 -14.66 -14.98
C ALA A 59 -6.02 -14.43 -14.61
N ASP A 60 -6.40 -14.81 -13.39
CA ASP A 60 -7.68 -14.48 -12.77
C ASP A 60 -7.51 -13.16 -12.02
N ILE A 61 -8.28 -12.18 -12.44
CA ILE A 61 -8.14 -10.79 -12.03
C ILE A 61 -9.51 -10.28 -11.62
N GLU A 62 -9.54 -9.48 -10.57
CA GLU A 62 -10.71 -8.72 -10.19
C GLU A 62 -10.42 -7.25 -10.42
N ASP A 63 -11.35 -6.51 -11.02
CA ASP A 63 -11.28 -5.05 -11.05
C ASP A 63 -12.66 -4.42 -10.83
N MET A 64 -12.76 -3.09 -10.93
CA MET A 64 -14.03 -2.35 -10.79
C MET A 64 -15.17 -2.84 -11.68
N ASN A 65 -14.87 -3.53 -12.79
CA ASN A 65 -15.87 -4.09 -13.70
C ASN A 65 -16.20 -5.54 -13.37
N GLY A 66 -15.72 -6.06 -12.23
CA GLY A 66 -15.90 -7.44 -11.78
C GLY A 66 -14.71 -8.33 -12.13
N ARG A 67 -14.89 -9.62 -11.83
CA ARG A 67 -13.89 -10.67 -12.06
C ARG A 67 -13.78 -11.04 -13.54
N MET A 68 -12.57 -11.25 -14.02
CA MET A 68 -12.29 -11.61 -15.41
C MET A 68 -11.05 -12.49 -15.55
N LEU A 69 -10.92 -13.12 -16.71
CA LEU A 69 -9.76 -13.90 -17.10
C LEU A 69 -8.97 -13.16 -18.19
N LEU A 70 -7.67 -12.99 -17.98
CA LEU A 70 -6.74 -12.44 -18.97
C LEU A 70 -5.85 -13.56 -19.52
N LEU A 71 -6.00 -13.87 -20.81
CA LEU A 71 -5.22 -14.90 -21.50
C LEU A 71 -4.00 -14.28 -22.21
N PHE A 72 -2.81 -14.73 -21.83
CA PHE A 72 -1.52 -14.31 -22.40
C PHE A 72 -0.94 -15.44 -23.26
N MET A 73 -1.08 -15.33 -24.58
CA MET A 73 -0.48 -16.26 -25.56
C MET A 73 0.91 -15.82 -26.04
N ASP A 74 1.21 -14.54 -25.90
CA ASP A 74 2.51 -13.93 -26.18
C ASP A 74 2.76 -12.89 -25.10
N PHE A 75 3.87 -13.01 -24.36
CA PHE A 75 4.25 -12.09 -23.28
C PHE A 75 4.55 -10.66 -23.79
N GLN A 76 4.58 -10.48 -25.11
CA GLN A 76 4.76 -9.18 -25.76
C GLN A 76 3.49 -8.56 -26.32
N ALA A 77 2.39 -9.29 -26.34
CA ALA A 77 1.10 -8.80 -26.79
C ALA A 77 0.21 -8.43 -25.59
N GLU A 78 -0.78 -7.58 -25.85
CA GLU A 78 -1.89 -7.37 -24.91
C GLU A 78 -2.64 -8.70 -24.72
N PRO A 79 -3.05 -9.04 -23.48
CA PRO A 79 -3.83 -10.24 -23.23
C PRO A 79 -5.22 -10.14 -23.84
N GLU A 80 -5.79 -11.29 -24.16
CA GLU A 80 -7.20 -11.40 -24.50
C GLU A 80 -8.02 -11.41 -23.21
N LYS A 81 -9.04 -10.55 -23.13
CA LYS A 81 -9.94 -10.42 -21.96
C LYS A 81 -11.19 -11.28 -22.14
N TYR A 82 -11.55 -12.01 -21.08
CA TYR A 82 -12.76 -12.82 -21.00
C TYR A 82 -13.54 -12.49 -19.73
N GLU A 83 -14.77 -12.00 -19.87
CA GLU A 83 -15.65 -11.71 -18.74
C GLU A 83 -16.26 -13.01 -18.18
N ILE A 84 -16.38 -13.09 -16.86
CA ILE A 84 -16.99 -14.25 -16.18
C ILE A 84 -18.49 -14.01 -16.12
N GLN A 85 -19.29 -15.01 -16.53
CA GLN A 85 -20.73 -14.98 -16.27
C GLN A 85 -21.01 -15.47 -14.86
N GLU A 86 -21.36 -14.56 -13.97
CA GLU A 86 -21.98 -14.91 -12.69
C GLU A 86 -23.45 -15.27 -12.94
N ASN A 87 -23.91 -16.36 -12.32
CA ASN A 87 -25.32 -16.72 -12.35
C ASN A 87 -26.09 -15.74 -11.44
N ALA A 88 -27.28 -15.31 -11.87
CA ALA A 88 -28.10 -14.38 -11.10
C ALA A 88 -28.43 -14.95 -9.69
N GLU A 89 -28.38 -14.10 -8.66
CA GLU A 89 -28.56 -14.44 -7.24
C GLU A 89 -29.95 -15.02 -6.87
N ASP A 90 -30.89 -15.12 -7.82
CA ASP A 90 -32.32 -15.32 -7.58
C ASP A 90 -32.82 -16.78 -7.77
N ASP A 91 -31.93 -17.77 -7.88
CA ASP A 91 -32.30 -19.19 -7.99
C ASP A 91 -32.15 -19.96 -6.66
N GLU A 92 -33.14 -20.81 -6.33
CA GLU A 92 -33.14 -21.73 -5.16
C GLU A 92 -31.92 -22.69 -5.13
N GLN A 93 -31.11 -22.72 -6.20
CA GLN A 93 -29.81 -23.39 -6.33
C GLN A 93 -28.81 -22.49 -7.06
N ALA A 94 -28.05 -21.68 -6.31
CA ALA A 94 -26.99 -20.85 -6.89
C ALA A 94 -25.72 -21.68 -7.14
N GLU A 95 -25.20 -21.61 -8.37
CA GLU A 95 -23.86 -22.09 -8.72
C GLU A 95 -22.87 -20.92 -8.75
N GLU A 96 -21.79 -21.02 -7.97
CA GLU A 96 -20.76 -19.98 -7.85
C GLU A 96 -19.38 -20.55 -8.13
N VAL A 97 -18.59 -19.86 -8.97
CA VAL A 97 -17.20 -20.23 -9.26
C VAL A 97 -16.30 -19.77 -8.11
N CYS A 98 -15.77 -20.71 -7.34
CA CYS A 98 -14.87 -20.39 -6.23
C CYS A 98 -13.46 -20.08 -6.74
N CYS A 99 -12.88 -20.97 -7.52
CA CYS A 99 -11.54 -20.80 -8.06
C CYS A 99 -11.38 -21.51 -9.40
N TYR A 100 -10.37 -21.10 -10.16
CA TYR A 100 -9.91 -21.79 -11.35
C TYR A 100 -8.69 -22.66 -11.06
N PHE A 101 -8.40 -23.60 -11.96
CA PHE A 101 -7.17 -24.36 -11.97
C PHE A 101 -6.86 -24.87 -13.39
N SER A 102 -5.60 -25.21 -13.64
CA SER A 102 -5.17 -25.83 -14.89
C SER A 102 -5.00 -27.34 -14.72
N TRP A 103 -5.49 -28.12 -15.69
CA TRP A 103 -5.26 -29.55 -15.77
C TRP A 103 -5.07 -29.95 -17.24
N ASN A 104 -4.00 -30.68 -17.56
CA ASN A 104 -3.63 -31.04 -18.94
C ASN A 104 -3.56 -29.84 -19.91
N ASP A 105 -3.04 -28.70 -19.44
CA ASP A 105 -2.95 -27.43 -20.16
C ASP A 105 -4.31 -26.82 -20.59
N GLU A 106 -5.42 -27.33 -20.03
CA GLU A 106 -6.78 -26.79 -20.17
C GLU A 106 -7.25 -26.15 -18.86
N LEU A 107 -8.20 -25.21 -18.96
CA LEU A 107 -8.70 -24.44 -17.81
C LEU A 107 -9.99 -25.05 -17.25
N TYR A 108 -10.04 -25.21 -15.95
CA TYR A 108 -11.19 -25.72 -15.20
C TYR A 108 -11.54 -24.80 -14.03
N ALA A 109 -12.73 -24.97 -13.48
CA ALA A 109 -13.20 -24.27 -12.29
C ALA A 109 -13.83 -25.22 -11.27
N LEU A 110 -13.64 -24.90 -9.99
CA LEU A 110 -14.43 -25.44 -8.90
C LEU A 110 -15.67 -24.57 -8.71
N VAL A 111 -16.85 -25.20 -8.81
CA VAL A 111 -18.14 -24.54 -8.73
C VAL A 111 -18.93 -25.09 -7.55
N THR A 112 -19.15 -24.27 -6.52
CA THR A 112 -20.01 -24.67 -5.40
C THR A 112 -21.47 -24.64 -5.82
N ARG A 113 -22.24 -25.64 -5.36
CA ARG A 113 -23.69 -25.66 -5.45
C ARG A 113 -24.29 -25.42 -4.08
N LYS A 114 -24.94 -24.27 -3.93
CA LYS A 114 -25.59 -23.88 -2.68
C LYS A 114 -27.07 -24.27 -2.71
N ALA A 115 -27.60 -24.71 -1.58
CA ALA A 115 -29.02 -24.80 -1.34
C ALA A 115 -29.39 -23.87 -0.18
N SER A 116 -30.46 -23.11 -0.34
CA SER A 116 -31.02 -22.25 0.71
C SER A 116 -32.25 -22.93 1.32
N ASP A 117 -32.36 -22.91 2.65
CA ASP A 117 -33.58 -23.32 3.35
C ASP A 117 -34.39 -22.15 3.94
N GLY A 118 -33.98 -20.91 3.62
CA GLY A 118 -34.60 -19.66 4.07
C GLY A 118 -33.90 -19.00 5.25
N ASP A 119 -33.17 -19.75 6.07
CA ASP A 119 -32.40 -19.24 7.22
C ASP A 119 -30.88 -19.49 7.07
N SER A 120 -30.47 -20.47 6.24
CA SER A 120 -29.07 -20.88 6.04
C SER A 120 -28.73 -21.18 4.58
N GLN A 121 -27.46 -20.95 4.18
CA GLN A 121 -26.90 -21.45 2.91
C GLN A 121 -25.93 -22.60 3.16
N ILE A 122 -26.22 -23.76 2.57
CA ILE A 122 -25.42 -24.98 2.71
C ILE A 122 -24.80 -25.34 1.36
N ILE A 123 -23.49 -25.60 1.35
CA ILE A 123 -22.78 -26.16 0.19
C ILE A 123 -22.97 -27.68 0.21
N ASN A 124 -23.67 -28.21 -0.79
CA ASN A 124 -23.99 -29.64 -0.86
C ASN A 124 -23.03 -30.45 -1.74
N ALA A 125 -22.36 -29.79 -2.68
CA ALA A 125 -21.39 -30.41 -3.59
C ALA A 125 -20.51 -29.33 -4.25
N ILE A 126 -19.34 -29.76 -4.73
CA ILE A 126 -18.50 -28.97 -5.62
C ILE A 126 -18.42 -29.68 -6.97
N ALA A 127 -18.90 -29.02 -8.02
CA ALA A 127 -18.76 -29.49 -9.39
C ALA A 127 -17.44 -29.01 -10.00
N VAL A 128 -16.84 -29.86 -10.84
CA VAL A 128 -15.69 -29.48 -11.66
C VAL A 128 -16.19 -29.15 -13.06
N LYS A 129 -16.02 -27.90 -13.50
CA LYS A 129 -16.43 -27.44 -14.83
C LYS A 129 -15.23 -27.13 -15.70
N HIS A 130 -15.31 -27.47 -16.98
CA HIS A 130 -14.35 -27.01 -17.99
C HIS A 130 -14.67 -25.56 -18.36
N ILE A 131 -13.66 -24.71 -18.52
CA ILE A 131 -13.85 -23.32 -18.88
C ILE A 131 -13.56 -23.12 -20.36
N ARG A 132 -14.62 -22.83 -21.12
CA ARG A 132 -14.49 -22.47 -22.53
C ARG A 132 -14.37 -20.96 -22.66
N LEU A 133 -13.29 -20.51 -23.30
CA LEU A 133 -13.04 -19.13 -23.64
C LEU A 133 -13.52 -18.88 -25.09
N GLU A 134 -14.62 -18.14 -25.27
CA GLU A 134 -15.19 -17.86 -26.60
C GLU A 134 -15.91 -16.50 -26.59
N ASP A 135 -15.79 -15.74 -27.69
CA ASP A 135 -16.49 -14.47 -27.90
C ASP A 135 -16.33 -13.46 -26.74
N GLY A 136 -15.15 -13.42 -26.10
CA GLY A 136 -14.85 -12.53 -24.98
C GLY A 136 -15.47 -12.94 -23.64
N LYS A 137 -15.93 -14.19 -23.52
CA LYS A 137 -16.55 -14.73 -22.30
C LYS A 137 -15.86 -16.00 -21.81
N ALA A 138 -15.77 -16.15 -20.50
CA ALA A 138 -15.40 -17.38 -19.83
C ALA A 138 -16.67 -18.15 -19.43
N VAL A 139 -16.95 -19.24 -20.14
CA VAL A 139 -18.20 -20.02 -19.98
C VAL A 139 -17.89 -21.33 -19.26
N PRO A 140 -18.44 -21.55 -18.04
CA PRO A 140 -18.36 -22.83 -17.36
C PRO A 140 -19.23 -23.89 -18.04
N GLU A 141 -18.64 -25.02 -18.41
CA GLU A 141 -19.31 -26.16 -19.05
C GLU A 141 -19.15 -27.43 -18.21
N ASP A 142 -20.16 -28.30 -18.24
CA ASP A 142 -20.09 -29.58 -17.54
C ASP A 142 -18.89 -30.40 -18.06
N SER A 143 -18.05 -30.86 -17.13
CA SER A 143 -16.95 -31.75 -17.44
C SER A 143 -17.36 -33.22 -17.25
N SER A 144 -16.50 -34.15 -17.69
CA SER A 144 -16.68 -35.58 -17.39
C SER A 144 -16.13 -35.99 -16.02
N LEU A 145 -15.61 -35.05 -15.24
CA LEU A 145 -15.03 -35.31 -13.93
C LEU A 145 -16.14 -35.45 -12.87
N PRO A 146 -15.93 -36.28 -11.83
CA PRO A 146 -16.88 -36.44 -10.74
C PRO A 146 -17.05 -35.15 -9.94
N GLU A 147 -18.13 -35.08 -9.17
CA GLU A 147 -18.27 -34.08 -8.11
C GLU A 147 -17.29 -34.37 -6.98
N LEU A 148 -16.78 -33.31 -6.36
CA LEU A 148 -15.82 -33.38 -5.28
C LEU A 148 -16.54 -33.31 -3.93
N ASP A 149 -16.20 -34.23 -3.02
CA ASP A 149 -16.68 -34.19 -1.63
C ASP A 149 -15.86 -33.16 -0.83
N CYS A 150 -16.50 -32.13 -0.27
CA CYS A 150 -15.80 -31.08 0.47
C CYS A 150 -16.18 -31.01 1.95
N GLY A 151 -16.89 -32.00 2.50
CA GLY A 151 -17.56 -31.87 3.80
C GLY A 151 -16.67 -31.42 4.97
N MET A 152 -15.40 -31.84 5.04
CA MET A 152 -14.45 -31.45 6.10
C MET A 152 -13.62 -30.21 5.75
N LEU A 153 -13.76 -29.69 4.53
CA LEU A 153 -13.07 -28.49 4.03
C LEU A 153 -13.92 -27.23 4.13
N LEU A 154 -15.17 -27.37 4.57
CA LEU A 154 -16.09 -26.26 4.75
C LEU A 154 -15.80 -25.55 6.08
N ASP A 155 -15.85 -24.22 6.03
CA ASP A 155 -15.84 -23.37 7.22
C ASP A 155 -17.27 -23.09 7.69
N ASP A 156 -17.48 -23.11 9.00
CA ASP A 156 -18.77 -22.89 9.65
C ASP A 156 -18.77 -21.52 10.34
N LEU A 157 -19.42 -20.55 9.69
CA LEU A 157 -19.61 -19.20 10.21
C LEU A 157 -21.06 -18.99 10.66
N GLY A 158 -21.57 -19.90 11.48
CA GLY A 158 -22.91 -19.80 12.07
C GLY A 158 -23.97 -20.46 11.21
N ASP A 159 -24.77 -19.66 10.49
CA ASP A 159 -25.85 -20.19 9.65
C ASP A 159 -25.39 -20.44 8.20
N ASN A 160 -24.13 -20.19 7.84
CA ASN A 160 -23.62 -20.35 6.47
C ASN A 160 -22.34 -21.20 6.41
N MET A 161 -22.27 -22.08 5.41
CA MET A 161 -21.07 -22.86 5.09
C MET A 161 -20.31 -22.24 3.91
N TYR A 162 -18.99 -22.11 4.05
CA TYR A 162 -18.14 -21.53 3.01
C TYR A 162 -17.01 -22.46 2.58
N PHE A 163 -16.60 -22.35 1.31
CA PHE A 163 -15.42 -22.99 0.76
C PHE A 163 -14.56 -21.94 0.05
N TYR A 164 -13.44 -21.57 0.67
CA TYR A 164 -12.49 -20.60 0.14
C TYR A 164 -11.15 -21.27 -0.16
N PRO A 165 -11.04 -21.98 -1.30
CA PRO A 165 -9.77 -22.57 -1.70
C PRO A 165 -8.80 -21.48 -2.16
N ALA A 166 -7.53 -21.64 -1.80
CA ALA A 166 -6.43 -20.80 -2.23
C ALA A 166 -5.24 -21.67 -2.68
N LYS A 167 -4.31 -21.07 -3.44
CA LYS A 167 -3.05 -21.71 -3.87
C LYS A 167 -3.28 -23.06 -4.58
N VAL A 168 -4.32 -23.11 -5.42
CA VAL A 168 -4.78 -24.35 -6.08
C VAL A 168 -3.93 -24.66 -7.31
N PHE A 169 -3.44 -25.89 -7.42
CA PHE A 169 -2.68 -26.39 -8.56
C PHE A 169 -2.91 -27.89 -8.79
N THR A 170 -2.46 -28.41 -9.93
CA THR A 170 -2.50 -29.85 -10.22
C THR A 170 -1.11 -30.48 -10.19
N SER A 171 -1.05 -31.75 -9.78
CA SER A 171 0.13 -32.60 -9.84
C SER A 171 -0.27 -33.97 -10.39
N GLY A 172 -0.18 -34.15 -11.71
CA GLY A 172 -0.78 -35.29 -12.39
C GLY A 172 -2.31 -35.20 -12.34
N ASP A 173 -2.98 -36.28 -11.94
CA ASP A 173 -4.44 -36.34 -11.82
C ASP A 173 -4.94 -35.93 -10.42
N ARG A 174 -4.09 -35.23 -9.65
CA ARG A 174 -4.42 -34.73 -8.31
C ARG A 174 -4.55 -33.22 -8.32
N LEU A 175 -5.61 -32.71 -7.70
CA LEU A 175 -5.83 -31.29 -7.45
C LEU A 175 -5.50 -30.97 -5.99
N VAL A 176 -4.53 -30.11 -5.77
CA VAL A 176 -4.00 -29.76 -4.45
C VAL A 176 -4.26 -28.27 -4.19
N GLY A 177 -4.57 -27.91 -2.95
CA GLY A 177 -4.74 -26.52 -2.55
C GLY A 177 -4.83 -26.35 -1.04
N THR A 178 -4.91 -25.11 -0.59
CA THR A 178 -5.22 -24.79 0.81
C THR A 178 -6.68 -24.39 0.95
N ALA A 179 -7.31 -24.72 2.07
CA ALA A 179 -8.61 -24.17 2.47
C ALA A 179 -8.57 -23.85 3.96
N TYR A 180 -9.41 -22.93 4.41
CA TYR A 180 -9.64 -22.72 5.84
C TYR A 180 -10.80 -23.62 6.27
N GLY A 181 -10.54 -24.60 7.13
CA GLY A 181 -11.56 -25.49 7.67
C GLY A 181 -11.86 -25.19 9.14
N MET A 182 -12.82 -25.91 9.72
CA MET A 182 -13.29 -25.73 11.10
C MET A 182 -12.19 -25.73 12.19
N ASN A 183 -11.00 -26.28 11.91
CA ASN A 183 -9.89 -26.38 12.86
C ASN A 183 -8.64 -25.60 12.41
N GLY A 184 -8.76 -24.68 11.45
CA GLY A 184 -7.66 -23.88 10.90
C GLY A 184 -7.31 -24.24 9.45
N PRO A 185 -6.15 -23.80 8.95
CA PRO A 185 -5.73 -24.04 7.57
C PRO A 185 -5.46 -25.52 7.31
N ILE A 186 -5.93 -26.01 6.16
CA ILE A 186 -5.81 -27.42 5.73
C ILE A 186 -5.26 -27.44 4.30
N VAL A 187 -4.34 -28.37 4.01
CA VAL A 187 -3.97 -28.70 2.63
C VAL A 187 -4.79 -29.89 2.16
N PHE A 188 -5.62 -29.69 1.13
CA PHE A 188 -6.42 -30.74 0.53
C PHE A 188 -5.74 -31.31 -0.72
N CYS A 189 -6.03 -32.56 -1.03
CA CYS A 189 -5.62 -33.24 -2.26
C CYS A 189 -6.77 -34.11 -2.76
N PHE A 190 -7.43 -33.68 -3.83
CA PHE A 190 -8.45 -34.43 -4.55
C PHE A 190 -7.83 -35.33 -5.61
N ASP A 191 -8.36 -36.53 -5.75
CA ASP A 191 -8.19 -37.35 -6.96
C ASP A 191 -9.26 -36.93 -7.98
N LEU A 192 -8.83 -36.40 -9.13
CA LEU A 192 -9.76 -35.88 -10.14
C LEU A 192 -10.51 -37.01 -10.87
N GLU A 193 -10.05 -38.26 -10.83
CA GLU A 193 -10.76 -39.38 -11.45
C GLU A 193 -11.87 -39.94 -10.55
N THR A 194 -11.65 -39.97 -9.23
CA THR A 194 -12.62 -40.53 -8.27
C THR A 194 -13.48 -39.49 -7.55
N GLY A 195 -12.98 -38.27 -7.39
CA GLY A 195 -13.61 -37.19 -6.62
C GLY A 195 -13.34 -37.25 -5.10
N ASP A 196 -12.61 -38.27 -4.65
CA ASP A 196 -12.24 -38.42 -3.24
C ASP A 196 -11.10 -37.46 -2.88
N TYR A 197 -11.05 -37.02 -1.61
CA TYR A 197 -9.94 -36.21 -1.10
C TYR A 197 -9.22 -36.85 0.07
N THR A 198 -8.01 -36.35 0.27
CA THR A 198 -7.23 -36.53 1.49
C THR A 198 -6.78 -35.16 2.00
N CYS A 199 -6.68 -35.02 3.32
CA CYS A 199 -6.05 -33.85 3.94
C CYS A 199 -4.62 -34.23 4.35
N LEU A 200 -3.67 -33.35 4.07
CA LEU A 200 -2.28 -33.51 4.49
C LEU A 200 -2.08 -32.87 5.87
N GLU A 201 -1.40 -33.59 6.77
CA GLU A 201 -0.97 -33.02 8.05
C GLU A 201 0.32 -32.22 7.84
N THR A 202 0.19 -30.90 7.70
CA THR A 202 1.31 -30.03 7.28
C THR A 202 1.83 -29.10 8.38
N GLY A 203 1.10 -28.95 9.49
CA GLY A 203 1.39 -27.93 10.51
C GLY A 203 1.15 -26.52 9.95
N ASP A 204 1.78 -25.53 10.57
CA ASP A 204 1.72 -24.15 10.08
C ASP A 204 2.60 -24.00 8.84
N ILE A 205 1.99 -23.56 7.74
CA ILE A 205 2.64 -23.38 6.45
C ILE A 205 2.37 -21.97 5.94
N SER A 206 3.35 -21.38 5.27
CA SER A 206 3.17 -20.10 4.60
C SER A 206 2.83 -20.30 3.12
N GLU A 207 3.49 -21.24 2.43
CA GLU A 207 3.33 -21.45 0.98
C GLU A 207 3.28 -22.92 0.57
N ILE A 208 2.60 -23.21 -0.55
CA ILE A 208 2.60 -24.53 -1.21
C ILE A 208 2.82 -24.42 -2.72
N ALA A 209 3.48 -25.41 -3.31
CA ALA A 209 3.70 -25.48 -4.76
C ALA A 209 3.82 -26.93 -5.28
N PRO A 210 3.64 -27.18 -6.58
CA PRO A 210 3.90 -28.48 -7.17
C PRO A 210 5.36 -28.94 -6.93
N GLY A 211 5.54 -30.18 -6.50
CA GLY A 211 6.85 -30.80 -6.29
C GLY A 211 7.14 -31.96 -7.26
N PRO A 212 8.38 -32.49 -7.27
CA PRO A 212 8.75 -33.60 -8.13
C PRO A 212 7.98 -34.89 -7.81
N GLU A 213 7.81 -35.76 -8.80
CA GLU A 213 7.34 -37.15 -8.64
C GLU A 213 6.03 -37.30 -7.82
N GLY A 214 5.05 -36.40 -8.01
CA GLY A 214 3.77 -36.47 -7.30
C GLY A 214 3.86 -36.06 -5.83
N SER A 215 4.64 -35.02 -5.54
CA SER A 215 4.76 -34.41 -4.21
C SER A 215 4.29 -32.96 -4.22
N VAL A 216 4.14 -32.40 -3.02
CA VAL A 216 3.95 -30.97 -2.79
C VAL A 216 5.20 -30.41 -2.11
N LEU A 217 5.64 -29.24 -2.54
CA LEU A 217 6.60 -28.43 -1.81
C LEU A 217 5.83 -27.52 -0.85
N VAL A 218 6.33 -27.41 0.38
CA VAL A 218 5.73 -26.64 1.46
C VAL A 218 6.81 -25.74 2.05
N THR A 219 6.51 -24.46 2.22
CA THR A 219 7.32 -23.53 2.99
C THR A 219 6.79 -23.45 4.42
N ARG A 220 7.67 -23.66 5.41
CA ARG A 220 7.40 -23.42 6.82
C ARG A 220 8.27 -22.27 7.30
N ALA A 221 7.65 -21.19 7.74
CA ALA A 221 8.29 -20.03 8.34
C ALA A 221 7.40 -19.51 9.48
N ASP A 222 7.99 -19.28 10.64
CA ASP A 222 7.28 -18.59 11.72
C ASP A 222 7.22 -17.09 11.40
N TRP A 223 6.11 -16.42 11.71
CA TRP A 223 5.98 -14.99 11.46
C TRP A 223 7.09 -14.19 12.17
N GLY A 224 7.86 -13.42 11.40
CA GLY A 224 8.99 -12.64 11.91
C GLY A 224 10.24 -13.45 12.22
N ALA A 225 10.26 -14.76 11.97
CA ALA A 225 11.49 -15.54 11.99
C ALA A 225 12.31 -15.24 10.72
N LYS A 226 13.64 -15.17 10.90
CA LYS A 226 14.60 -15.06 9.79
C LYS A 226 15.01 -16.41 9.23
N GLU A 227 14.26 -17.46 9.51
CA GLU A 227 14.54 -18.83 9.08
C GLU A 227 13.28 -19.41 8.44
N ALA A 228 13.43 -19.95 7.24
CA ALA A 228 12.35 -20.63 6.53
C ALA A 228 12.85 -21.95 5.95
N LYS A 229 12.00 -22.96 5.96
CA LYS A 229 12.31 -24.31 5.46
C LYS A 229 11.43 -24.65 4.28
N ILE A 230 12.04 -25.18 3.23
CA ILE A 230 11.32 -25.77 2.11
C ILE A 230 11.36 -27.29 2.28
N ILE A 231 10.18 -27.90 2.33
CA ILE A 231 9.98 -29.31 2.65
C ILE A 231 9.17 -29.94 1.53
N ARG A 232 9.56 -31.14 1.11
CA ARG A 232 8.84 -31.95 0.14
C ARG A 232 7.99 -32.98 0.89
N ILE A 233 6.69 -33.04 0.57
CA ILE A 233 5.76 -34.01 1.12
C ILE A 233 5.21 -34.88 -0.01
N SER A 234 5.45 -36.18 0.06
CA SER A 234 4.89 -37.15 -0.89
C SER A 234 3.36 -37.23 -0.77
N LEU A 235 2.64 -37.08 -1.88
CA LEU A 235 1.18 -37.19 -1.85
C LEU A 235 0.69 -38.65 -1.73
N GLU A 236 1.56 -39.66 -1.89
CA GLU A 236 1.18 -41.08 -1.77
C GLU A 236 1.20 -41.58 -0.32
N ASP A 237 2.26 -41.26 0.42
CA ASP A 237 2.53 -41.80 1.77
C ASP A 237 2.75 -40.71 2.82
N GLN A 238 2.60 -39.43 2.46
CA GLN A 238 2.80 -38.26 3.33
C GLN A 238 4.20 -38.20 3.97
N ARG A 239 5.20 -38.86 3.38
CA ARG A 239 6.56 -38.78 3.86
C ARG A 239 7.14 -37.39 3.57
N GLU A 240 7.68 -36.76 4.61
CA GLU A 240 8.39 -35.49 4.52
C GLU A 240 9.89 -35.68 4.27
N GLU A 241 10.45 -34.76 3.49
CA GLU A 241 11.88 -34.62 3.22
C GLU A 241 12.23 -33.12 3.23
N GLU A 242 13.12 -32.70 4.14
CA GLU A 242 13.64 -31.34 4.14
C GLU A 242 14.55 -31.14 2.92
N ILE A 243 14.22 -30.15 2.09
CA ILE A 243 14.98 -29.83 0.87
C ILE A 243 16.09 -28.84 1.18
N THR A 244 15.74 -27.74 1.84
CA THR A 244 16.68 -26.69 2.22
C THR A 244 16.14 -25.84 3.37
N GLU A 245 17.07 -25.18 4.06
CA GLU A 245 16.82 -24.16 5.06
C GLU A 245 17.44 -22.85 4.58
N ILE A 246 16.65 -21.79 4.56
CA ILE A 246 17.05 -20.46 4.11
C ILE A 246 17.11 -19.56 5.35
N THR A 247 18.28 -19.01 5.59
CA THR A 247 18.55 -18.01 6.63
C THR A 247 18.36 -16.61 6.06
N ASP A 248 17.99 -15.64 6.90
CA ASP A 248 17.57 -14.30 6.48
C ASP A 248 16.44 -14.36 5.43
N ALA A 249 15.51 -15.29 5.66
CA ALA A 249 14.33 -15.45 4.82
C ALA A 249 13.34 -14.30 5.02
N THR A 250 12.69 -13.90 3.93
CA THR A 250 11.45 -13.12 3.99
C THR A 250 10.33 -13.96 4.61
N ASN A 251 9.25 -13.31 5.07
CA ASN A 251 8.10 -14.00 5.67
C ASN A 251 7.40 -14.95 4.68
N TYR A 252 7.56 -14.71 3.38
CA TYR A 252 6.98 -15.51 2.31
C TYR A 252 8.09 -15.96 1.36
N LEU A 253 8.25 -17.29 1.22
CA LEU A 253 9.08 -17.87 0.18
C LEU A 253 8.19 -18.74 -0.70
N ASN A 254 7.98 -18.30 -1.94
CA ASN A 254 7.19 -19.00 -2.94
C ASN A 254 8.08 -19.94 -3.77
N PRO A 255 8.15 -21.25 -3.46
CA PRO A 255 8.93 -22.19 -4.25
C PRO A 255 8.28 -22.42 -5.62
N CYS A 256 9.10 -22.49 -6.67
CA CYS A 256 8.66 -22.95 -7.98
C CYS A 256 9.63 -24.00 -8.52
N TYR A 257 9.14 -25.22 -8.75
CA TYR A 257 9.97 -26.32 -9.24
C TYR A 257 9.86 -26.48 -10.75
N ASP A 258 11.00 -26.40 -11.44
CA ASP A 258 11.14 -26.73 -12.85
C ASP A 258 11.55 -28.20 -13.00
N ALA A 259 10.60 -29.04 -13.40
CA ALA A 259 10.81 -30.47 -13.58
C ALA A 259 11.73 -30.82 -14.76
N GLU A 260 11.83 -29.97 -15.79
CA GLU A 260 12.69 -30.23 -16.95
C GLU A 260 14.16 -29.99 -16.61
N LYS A 261 14.44 -28.92 -15.87
CA LYS A 261 15.80 -28.57 -15.43
C LYS A 261 16.19 -29.19 -14.09
N ASN A 262 15.22 -29.71 -13.32
CA ASN A 262 15.40 -30.17 -11.94
C ASN A 262 15.96 -29.05 -11.04
N ILE A 263 15.37 -27.85 -11.14
CA ILE A 263 15.78 -26.64 -10.40
C ILE A 263 14.60 -26.14 -9.56
N LEU A 264 14.87 -25.77 -8.32
CA LEU A 264 13.96 -25.02 -7.47
C LEU A 264 14.28 -23.53 -7.56
N TYR A 265 13.31 -22.73 -7.96
CA TYR A 265 13.38 -21.28 -7.90
C TYR A 265 12.65 -20.74 -6.67
N TYR A 266 13.14 -19.64 -6.10
CA TYR A 266 12.47 -18.90 -5.04
C TYR A 266 12.98 -17.46 -5.01
N ALA A 267 12.13 -16.51 -4.63
CA ALA A 267 12.55 -15.13 -4.38
C ALA A 267 12.92 -14.96 -2.89
N ASN A 268 14.04 -14.28 -2.62
CA ASN A 268 14.45 -13.90 -1.28
C ASN A 268 15.34 -12.65 -1.34
N GLY A 269 15.11 -11.68 -0.45
CA GLY A 269 15.94 -10.48 -0.34
C GLY A 269 15.98 -9.61 -1.61
N GLY A 270 14.90 -9.56 -2.38
CA GLY A 270 14.84 -8.82 -3.65
C GLY A 270 15.49 -9.54 -4.84
N GLU A 271 15.91 -10.79 -4.67
CA GLU A 271 16.61 -11.57 -5.69
C GLU A 271 15.89 -12.89 -5.99
N LEU A 272 15.95 -13.31 -7.25
CA LEU A 272 15.52 -14.63 -7.71
C LEU A 272 16.68 -15.61 -7.63
N TRP A 273 16.50 -16.65 -6.82
CA TRP A 273 17.47 -17.72 -6.62
C TRP A 273 17.08 -18.97 -7.41
N ALA A 274 18.09 -19.69 -7.90
CA ALA A 274 17.96 -20.99 -8.53
C ALA A 274 18.82 -22.01 -7.77
N MET A 275 18.20 -23.11 -7.33
CA MET A 275 18.84 -24.18 -6.58
C MET A 275 18.67 -25.53 -7.29
N PRO A 276 19.75 -26.15 -7.78
CA PRO A 276 19.69 -27.49 -8.35
C PRO A 276 19.26 -28.54 -7.30
N MET A 277 18.22 -29.30 -7.63
CA MET A 277 17.60 -30.27 -6.70
C MET A 277 18.35 -31.62 -6.64
N ASP A 278 19.38 -31.81 -7.46
CA ASP A 278 20.24 -32.99 -7.43
C ASP A 278 21.45 -32.86 -6.46
N GLY A 279 21.55 -31.71 -5.78
CA GLY A 279 22.65 -31.41 -4.84
C GLY A 279 24.01 -31.22 -5.52
N THR A 280 24.05 -30.99 -6.84
CA THR A 280 25.30 -30.85 -7.60
C THR A 280 25.98 -29.49 -7.45
N ALA A 281 25.23 -28.45 -7.08
CA ALA A 281 25.72 -27.10 -6.85
C ALA A 281 24.92 -26.38 -5.75
N GLN A 282 25.47 -25.26 -5.25
CA GLN A 282 24.77 -24.37 -4.33
C GLN A 282 23.74 -23.52 -5.10
N ALA A 283 22.77 -22.96 -4.38
CA ALA A 283 21.88 -21.97 -4.95
C ALA A 283 22.67 -20.76 -5.46
N GLU A 284 22.26 -20.22 -6.60
CA GLU A 284 22.84 -19.01 -7.18
C GLU A 284 21.74 -18.02 -7.54
N VAL A 285 22.09 -16.74 -7.51
CA VAL A 285 21.19 -15.68 -7.95
C VAL A 285 21.16 -15.64 -9.48
N VAL A 286 19.96 -15.64 -10.05
CA VAL A 286 19.75 -15.62 -11.51
C VAL A 286 19.13 -14.32 -12.00
N ASN A 287 18.30 -13.65 -11.19
CA ASN A 287 17.67 -12.36 -11.55
C ASN A 287 17.28 -11.52 -10.32
N ASP A 288 16.88 -10.25 -10.48
CA ASP A 288 16.16 -9.53 -9.42
C ASP A 288 14.71 -10.01 -9.33
N CYS A 289 14.11 -9.89 -8.15
CA CYS A 289 12.70 -10.14 -7.97
C CYS A 289 12.14 -9.25 -6.84
N PRO A 290 11.41 -8.17 -7.17
CA PRO A 290 10.86 -7.27 -6.16
C PRO A 290 9.64 -7.84 -5.42
N ILE A 291 9.10 -8.98 -5.86
CA ILE A 291 7.97 -9.68 -5.21
C ILE A 291 8.44 -11.01 -4.62
N ASP A 292 7.94 -11.34 -3.45
CA ASP A 292 8.22 -12.59 -2.72
C ASP A 292 6.95 -13.38 -2.35
N GLY A 293 5.76 -12.85 -2.65
CA GLY A 293 4.44 -13.39 -2.31
C GLY A 293 3.59 -13.84 -3.52
N GLY A 294 2.52 -14.62 -3.27
CA GLY A 294 1.36 -14.87 -4.16
C GLY A 294 1.39 -16.13 -5.04
N GLY A 295 2.50 -16.40 -5.74
CA GLY A 295 2.70 -17.66 -6.47
C GLY A 295 3.67 -17.54 -7.65
N ALA A 296 4.04 -18.69 -8.22
CA ALA A 296 5.00 -18.74 -9.34
C ALA A 296 4.82 -19.96 -10.26
N ILE A 297 5.08 -19.79 -11.56
CA ILE A 297 5.03 -20.84 -12.60
C ILE A 297 6.26 -20.73 -13.52
N CYS A 298 6.91 -21.86 -13.77
CA CYS A 298 7.95 -21.97 -14.80
C CYS A 298 7.34 -22.11 -16.20
N THR A 299 7.81 -21.30 -17.13
CA THR A 299 7.45 -21.38 -18.55
C THR A 299 8.41 -22.31 -19.30
N SER A 300 7.96 -22.90 -20.41
CA SER A 300 8.76 -23.85 -21.20
C SER A 300 9.93 -23.20 -21.95
N ASP A 301 9.91 -21.88 -22.12
CA ASP A 301 10.97 -21.08 -22.73
C ASP A 301 12.01 -20.57 -21.71
N GLY A 302 11.88 -20.95 -20.44
CA GLY A 302 12.89 -20.68 -19.41
C GLY A 302 12.71 -19.34 -18.69
N PHE A 303 11.49 -18.83 -18.63
CA PHE A 303 11.12 -17.73 -17.75
C PHE A 303 10.38 -18.26 -16.51
N LEU A 304 10.40 -17.46 -15.47
CA LEU A 304 9.59 -17.61 -14.29
C LEU A 304 8.53 -16.51 -14.30
N LEU A 305 7.27 -16.92 -14.28
CA LEU A 305 6.15 -16.04 -14.04
C LEU A 305 5.90 -16.01 -12.54
N MET A 306 5.85 -14.83 -11.95
CA MET A 306 5.58 -14.63 -10.53
C MET A 306 4.46 -13.61 -10.37
N TRP A 307 3.64 -13.74 -9.34
CA TRP A 307 2.60 -12.77 -9.08
C TRP A 307 2.33 -12.64 -7.59
N ASP A 308 1.93 -11.44 -7.17
CA ASP A 308 1.32 -11.16 -5.87
C ASP A 308 -0.11 -10.64 -6.08
N TYR A 309 -0.73 -10.07 -5.04
CA TYR A 309 -2.09 -9.52 -5.12
C TYR A 309 -2.25 -8.36 -6.12
N SER A 310 -1.16 -7.68 -6.48
CA SER A 310 -1.16 -6.46 -7.29
C SER A 310 -0.45 -6.60 -8.63
N THR A 311 0.47 -7.55 -8.75
CA THR A 311 1.49 -7.53 -9.81
C THR A 311 1.67 -8.91 -10.43
N ILE A 312 1.91 -8.95 -11.75
CA ILE A 312 2.39 -10.13 -12.48
C ILE A 312 3.71 -9.76 -13.16
N LEU A 313 4.77 -10.49 -12.83
CA LEU A 313 6.13 -10.32 -13.35
C LEU A 313 6.57 -11.53 -14.16
N LEU A 314 7.32 -11.25 -15.22
CA LEU A 314 8.08 -12.25 -15.96
C LEU A 314 9.57 -12.01 -15.70
N ARG A 315 10.28 -13.07 -15.32
CA ARG A 315 11.73 -13.05 -15.05
C ARG A 315 12.46 -14.15 -15.78
N ASN A 316 13.54 -13.79 -16.46
CA ASN A 316 14.44 -14.71 -17.11
C ASN A 316 15.22 -15.50 -16.04
N THR A 317 15.34 -16.81 -16.26
CA THR A 317 16.03 -17.71 -15.32
C THR A 317 17.48 -18.00 -15.73
N ASP A 318 17.93 -17.50 -16.89
CA ASP A 318 19.31 -17.66 -17.37
C ASP A 318 20.24 -16.60 -16.74
N PRO A 319 21.20 -16.97 -15.87
CA PRO A 319 22.11 -16.03 -15.24
C PRO A 319 22.95 -15.23 -16.25
N ALA A 320 23.18 -15.77 -17.45
CA ALA A 320 23.92 -15.08 -18.51
C ALA A 320 23.14 -13.93 -19.14
N GLN A 321 21.83 -13.85 -18.90
CA GLN A 321 20.94 -12.80 -19.39
C GLN A 321 20.54 -11.81 -18.30
N ARG A 322 21.01 -11.98 -17.05
CA ARG A 322 20.83 -11.01 -15.98
C ARG A 322 21.36 -9.64 -16.42
N ALA A 323 20.70 -8.58 -15.96
CA ALA A 323 21.12 -7.20 -16.16
C ALA A 323 22.60 -6.99 -15.83
N SER A 324 23.28 -6.20 -16.66
CA SER A 324 24.71 -5.89 -16.46
C SER A 324 24.96 -4.92 -15.32
N THR A 325 23.93 -4.15 -14.94
CA THR A 325 23.96 -3.18 -13.85
C THR A 325 22.94 -3.61 -12.81
N THR A 326 23.32 -3.60 -11.53
CA THR A 326 22.40 -3.86 -10.41
C THR A 326 22.48 -2.68 -9.44
N LEU A 327 21.40 -1.93 -9.33
CA LEU A 327 21.26 -0.87 -8.34
C LEU A 327 20.83 -1.46 -7.01
N ARG A 328 21.52 -1.10 -5.93
CA ARG A 328 21.14 -1.44 -4.55
C ARG A 328 20.60 -0.21 -3.85
N ILE A 329 19.37 -0.32 -3.37
CA ILE A 329 18.64 0.75 -2.69
C ILE A 329 18.44 0.34 -1.24
N ARG A 330 18.76 1.23 -0.31
CA ARG A 330 18.33 1.09 1.08
C ARG A 330 17.17 2.02 1.36
N ASP A 331 16.05 1.43 1.72
CA ASP A 331 14.79 2.15 1.87
C ASP A 331 14.29 2.09 3.32
N THR A 332 14.30 3.25 3.99
CA THR A 332 13.69 3.41 5.32
C THR A 332 12.24 3.91 5.25
N SER A 333 11.69 4.12 4.05
CA SER A 333 10.33 4.63 3.85
C SER A 333 9.28 3.52 3.90
N TYR A 334 8.03 3.89 4.18
CA TYR A 334 6.88 2.98 4.15
C TYR A 334 5.99 3.18 2.93
N ASN A 335 6.37 4.06 1.99
CA ASN A 335 5.44 4.53 0.95
C ASN A 335 5.49 3.72 -0.35
N GLY A 336 6.36 2.72 -0.51
CA GLY A 336 6.36 1.83 -1.67
C GLY A 336 6.73 2.45 -3.04
N VAL A 337 7.03 3.76 -3.12
CA VAL A 337 7.35 4.45 -4.39
C VAL A 337 8.57 3.83 -5.07
N MET A 338 9.57 3.34 -4.31
CA MET A 338 10.71 2.64 -4.90
C MET A 338 10.27 1.37 -5.64
N SER A 339 9.34 0.59 -5.09
CA SER A 339 8.77 -0.59 -5.75
C SER A 339 7.98 -0.22 -7.00
N GLU A 340 7.11 0.80 -6.94
CA GLU A 340 6.38 1.35 -8.10
C GLU A 340 7.34 1.78 -9.23
N THR A 341 8.48 2.35 -8.84
CA THR A 341 9.54 2.77 -9.77
C THR A 341 10.20 1.56 -10.43
N VAL A 342 10.46 0.47 -9.69
CA VAL A 342 11.00 -0.78 -10.25
C VAL A 342 10.06 -1.34 -11.32
N TYR A 343 8.76 -1.38 -11.07
CA TYR A 343 7.79 -1.87 -12.04
C TYR A 343 7.77 -1.03 -13.33
N THR A 344 7.88 0.29 -13.19
CA THR A 344 7.99 1.23 -14.32
C THR A 344 9.31 1.07 -15.06
N LEU A 345 10.42 0.88 -14.33
CA LEU A 345 11.77 0.70 -14.88
C LEU A 345 11.86 -0.57 -15.72
N ASN A 346 11.34 -1.70 -15.24
CA ASN A 346 11.43 -3.00 -15.94
C ASN A 346 10.95 -2.91 -17.39
N ASN A 347 9.90 -2.14 -17.63
CA ASN A 347 9.31 -1.96 -18.96
C ASN A 347 10.04 -0.90 -19.82
N LYS A 348 10.99 -0.14 -19.26
CA LYS A 348 11.78 0.91 -19.93
C LYS A 348 13.28 0.59 -20.06
N ARG A 349 13.87 -0.14 -19.11
CA ARG A 349 15.31 -0.40 -18.93
C ARG A 349 15.57 -1.82 -18.42
N GLY A 350 15.41 -2.81 -19.29
CA GLY A 350 15.71 -4.22 -18.96
C GLY A 350 17.22 -4.55 -18.83
N ASP A 351 18.09 -3.54 -18.92
CA ASP A 351 19.53 -3.63 -18.69
C ASP A 351 19.95 -3.28 -17.25
N ILE A 352 18.99 -2.85 -16.41
CA ILE A 352 19.19 -2.51 -15.00
C ILE A 352 18.30 -3.41 -14.14
N SER A 353 18.92 -4.12 -13.19
CA SER A 353 18.24 -4.76 -12.06
C SER A 353 18.23 -3.84 -10.86
N VAL A 354 17.21 -3.94 -10.01
CA VAL A 354 17.11 -3.16 -8.76
C VAL A 354 16.82 -4.09 -7.60
N ILE A 355 17.62 -3.96 -6.53
CA ILE A 355 17.43 -4.68 -5.27
C ILE A 355 17.13 -3.62 -4.21
N ILE A 356 15.93 -3.71 -3.63
CA ILE A 356 15.52 -2.87 -2.51
C ILE A 356 15.78 -3.64 -1.22
N GLN A 357 16.65 -3.11 -0.39
CA GLN A 357 16.91 -3.57 0.96
C GLN A 357 16.12 -2.72 1.93
N PRO A 358 15.06 -3.27 2.51
CA PRO A 358 14.35 -2.57 3.57
C PRO A 358 15.21 -2.47 4.84
N ASP A 359 15.18 -1.32 5.50
CA ASP A 359 15.90 -1.09 6.77
C ASP A 359 14.95 -1.11 7.99
N TRP A 360 13.89 -1.93 7.93
CA TRP A 360 12.90 -2.07 9.03
C TRP A 360 13.21 -3.19 10.02
N ASP A 361 14.24 -4.01 9.78
CA ASP A 361 14.54 -5.21 10.57
C ASP A 361 15.43 -4.96 11.81
N GLY A 362 15.59 -3.71 12.20
CA GLY A 362 16.32 -3.30 13.41
C GLY A 362 17.85 -3.38 13.31
N VAL A 363 18.40 -3.74 12.14
CA VAL A 363 19.84 -3.63 11.87
C VAL A 363 20.12 -2.24 11.28
N GLN A 364 20.00 -1.21 12.11
CA GLN A 364 20.28 0.16 11.69
C GLN A 364 21.73 0.24 11.19
N THR A 365 21.91 0.38 9.87
CA THR A 365 23.24 0.68 9.36
C THR A 365 23.56 2.12 9.66
N ASP A 366 24.72 2.38 10.25
CA ASP A 366 25.28 3.72 10.33
C ASP A 366 25.67 4.18 8.92
N ILE A 367 24.71 4.77 8.21
CA ILE A 367 24.87 5.30 6.86
C ILE A 367 25.93 6.40 6.84
N PRO A 368 25.96 7.37 7.78
CA PRO A 368 27.05 8.34 7.87
C PRO A 368 28.44 7.68 7.96
N GLN A 369 28.59 6.60 8.73
CA GLN A 369 29.85 5.87 8.86
C GLN A 369 30.20 5.06 7.60
N SER A 370 29.21 4.50 6.92
CA SER A 370 29.38 3.82 5.63
C SER A 370 29.93 4.80 4.57
N LEU A 371 29.34 5.99 4.49
CA LEU A 371 29.81 7.06 3.60
C LEU A 371 31.18 7.62 4.00
N LEU A 372 31.49 7.69 5.30
CA LEU A 372 32.84 8.03 5.77
C LEU A 372 33.89 7.00 5.31
N ASN A 373 33.51 5.73 5.27
CA ASN A 373 34.35 4.64 4.79
C ASN A 373 34.41 4.53 3.26
N GLN A 374 33.68 5.41 2.54
CA GLN A 374 33.54 5.37 1.08
C GLN A 374 32.96 4.05 0.58
N ASP A 375 32.03 3.49 1.34
CA ASP A 375 31.29 2.29 0.94
C ASP A 375 30.49 2.59 -0.33
N ALA A 376 30.68 1.74 -1.34
CA ALA A 376 30.04 1.82 -2.65
C ALA A 376 28.99 0.72 -2.87
N ASP A 377 28.73 -0.12 -1.85
CA ASP A 377 27.82 -1.27 -1.96
C ASP A 377 26.34 -0.86 -2.09
N THR A 378 25.99 0.38 -1.73
CA THR A 378 24.64 0.94 -1.89
C THR A 378 24.67 2.14 -2.83
N ASP A 379 23.78 2.17 -3.80
CA ASP A 379 23.70 3.21 -4.82
C ASP A 379 22.78 4.36 -4.41
N ILE A 380 21.65 4.03 -3.78
CA ILE A 380 20.62 4.98 -3.35
C ILE A 380 20.25 4.72 -1.89
N TYR A 381 20.16 5.78 -1.12
CA TYR A 381 19.60 5.74 0.23
C TYR A 381 18.32 6.58 0.28
N VAL A 382 17.29 6.06 0.94
CA VAL A 382 16.04 6.76 1.23
C VAL A 382 15.98 7.00 2.74
N LEU A 383 15.83 8.25 3.18
CA LEU A 383 15.86 8.66 4.58
C LEU A 383 14.82 9.74 4.88
N GLN A 384 14.41 9.84 6.15
CA GLN A 384 13.69 11.03 6.62
C GLN A 384 14.61 12.26 6.55
N TYR A 385 14.12 13.34 5.98
CA TYR A 385 14.87 14.58 5.74
C TYR A 385 15.33 15.21 7.07
N GLU A 386 14.45 15.18 8.06
CA GLU A 386 14.66 15.71 9.40
C GLU A 386 15.52 14.81 10.32
N SER A 387 15.98 13.65 9.82
CA SER A 387 16.83 12.73 10.58
C SER A 387 18.24 13.31 10.81
N ASN A 388 18.87 12.89 11.91
CA ASN A 388 20.27 13.23 12.17
C ASN A 388 21.21 12.71 11.07
N ASP A 389 20.95 11.51 10.55
CA ASP A 389 21.78 10.88 9.52
C ASP A 389 21.76 11.71 8.24
N PHE A 390 20.59 12.09 7.75
CA PHE A 390 20.51 12.90 6.53
C PHE A 390 21.08 14.31 6.75
N ARG A 391 20.87 14.91 7.93
CA ARG A 391 21.53 16.17 8.28
C ARG A 391 23.06 16.06 8.25
N ALA A 392 23.63 14.99 8.80
CA ALA A 392 25.07 14.74 8.79
C ALA A 392 25.60 14.56 7.36
N ILE A 393 24.86 13.84 6.51
CA ILE A 393 25.16 13.64 5.09
C ILE A 393 25.20 14.97 4.34
N ARG A 394 24.17 15.80 4.50
CA ARG A 394 24.11 17.16 3.90
C ARG A 394 25.26 18.04 4.39
N THR A 395 25.51 18.08 5.69
CA THR A 395 26.55 18.93 6.30
C THR A 395 27.96 18.54 5.81
N ARG A 396 28.20 17.24 5.60
CA ARG A 396 29.49 16.72 5.11
C ARG A 396 29.61 16.72 3.58
N GLY A 397 28.53 17.00 2.85
CA GLY A 397 28.49 17.00 1.40
C GLY A 397 28.56 15.60 0.78
N TYR A 398 27.98 14.60 1.44
CA TYR A 398 27.97 13.20 1.00
C TYR A 398 26.74 12.83 0.15
N ALA A 399 26.19 13.77 -0.61
CA ALA A 399 25.16 13.51 -1.62
C ALA A 399 25.70 13.86 -3.01
N ALA A 400 25.44 12.99 -4.00
CA ALA A 400 25.82 13.27 -5.38
C ALA A 400 25.00 14.47 -5.95
N ASP A 401 25.59 15.18 -6.90
CA ASP A 401 24.94 16.32 -7.57
C ASP A 401 24.00 15.82 -8.68
N LEU A 402 22.69 15.89 -8.43
CA LEU A 402 21.66 15.46 -9.37
C LEU A 402 21.29 16.53 -10.41
N SER A 403 21.87 17.73 -10.33
CA SER A 403 21.51 18.86 -11.21
C SER A 403 21.83 18.60 -12.68
N GLY A 404 22.70 17.64 -12.98
CA GLY A 404 23.02 17.22 -14.33
C GLY A 404 21.92 16.40 -15.01
N ASN A 405 21.03 15.76 -14.24
CA ASN A 405 19.90 15.02 -14.78
C ASN A 405 18.74 15.98 -15.09
N ALA A 406 18.41 16.12 -16.38
CA ALA A 406 17.41 17.10 -16.83
C ALA A 406 15.99 16.82 -16.33
N GLN A 407 15.63 15.55 -16.12
CA GLN A 407 14.31 15.17 -15.59
C GLN A 407 14.22 15.46 -14.10
N VAL A 408 15.25 15.13 -13.32
CA VAL A 408 15.32 15.51 -11.90
C VAL A 408 15.24 17.04 -11.75
N ALA A 409 16.04 17.78 -12.52
CA ALA A 409 16.03 19.24 -12.48
C ALA A 409 14.65 19.83 -12.82
N ALA A 410 13.99 19.33 -13.87
CA ALA A 410 12.66 19.76 -14.25
C ALA A 410 11.60 19.41 -13.19
N GLY A 411 11.70 18.22 -12.59
CA GLY A 411 10.81 17.79 -11.50
C GLY A 411 10.94 18.71 -10.28
N VAL A 412 12.17 18.94 -9.82
CA VAL A 412 12.43 19.82 -8.67
C VAL A 412 11.96 21.25 -8.91
N ASP A 413 12.11 21.78 -10.13
CA ASP A 413 11.67 23.14 -10.44
C ASP A 413 10.13 23.31 -10.47
N ARG A 414 9.36 22.22 -10.63
CA ARG A 414 7.89 22.21 -10.54
C ARG A 414 7.36 22.22 -9.11
N MET A 415 8.20 21.89 -8.13
CA MET A 415 7.78 21.74 -6.72
C MET A 415 7.44 23.08 -6.07
N TYR A 416 6.64 23.03 -5.00
CA TYR A 416 6.43 24.21 -4.16
C TYR A 416 7.78 24.73 -3.62
N PRO A 417 7.94 26.06 -3.47
CA PRO A 417 9.23 26.66 -3.08
C PRO A 417 9.83 26.08 -1.81
N PHE A 418 9.02 25.83 -0.77
CA PHE A 418 9.51 25.32 0.51
C PHE A 418 10.10 23.90 0.40
N ILE A 419 9.62 23.08 -0.54
CA ILE A 419 10.13 21.73 -0.82
C ILE A 419 11.37 21.83 -1.71
N ARG A 420 11.26 22.56 -2.83
CA ARG A 420 12.35 22.76 -3.78
C ARG A 420 13.62 23.27 -3.11
N ASP A 421 13.47 24.23 -2.21
CA ASP A 421 14.60 24.88 -1.55
C ASP A 421 15.27 23.93 -0.54
N ALA A 422 14.51 23.03 0.12
CA ALA A 422 15.04 22.00 1.01
C ALA A 422 15.90 20.94 0.27
N LEU A 423 15.57 20.66 -0.98
CA LEU A 423 16.29 19.69 -1.83
C LEU A 423 17.56 20.26 -2.49
N LYS A 424 17.85 21.54 -2.28
CA LYS A 424 18.99 22.24 -2.86
C LYS A 424 20.03 22.62 -1.80
N GLN A 425 21.30 22.35 -2.08
CA GLN A 425 22.42 22.79 -1.27
C GLN A 425 23.52 23.37 -2.15
N ASP A 426 23.98 24.58 -1.85
CA ASP A 426 25.00 25.31 -2.64
C ASP A 426 24.69 25.40 -4.14
N GLY A 427 23.39 25.50 -4.49
CA GLY A 427 22.91 25.58 -5.87
C GLY A 427 22.80 24.24 -6.60
N LYS A 428 23.09 23.12 -5.92
CA LYS A 428 22.97 21.76 -6.43
C LYS A 428 21.73 21.07 -5.91
N ILE A 429 21.13 20.20 -6.70
CA ILE A 429 20.10 19.27 -6.25
C ILE A 429 20.78 18.07 -5.59
N ILE A 430 20.46 17.81 -4.33
CA ILE A 430 21.13 16.78 -3.52
C ILE A 430 20.24 15.56 -3.23
N ALA A 431 18.94 15.65 -3.46
CA ALA A 431 17.99 14.58 -3.26
C ALA A 431 16.70 14.83 -4.07
N VAL A 432 15.85 13.81 -4.17
CA VAL A 432 14.46 13.92 -4.62
C VAL A 432 13.51 13.57 -3.47
N PRO A 433 12.32 14.19 -3.37
CA PRO A 433 11.35 13.82 -2.36
C PRO A 433 10.64 12.54 -2.79
N ILE A 434 10.36 11.68 -1.82
CA ILE A 434 9.64 10.42 -2.01
C ILE A 434 8.27 10.50 -1.34
N GLU A 435 8.21 11.13 -0.17
CA GLU A 435 7.00 11.31 0.63
C GLU A 435 7.01 12.67 1.32
N ILE A 436 5.84 13.23 1.58
CA ILE A 436 5.67 14.37 2.49
C ILE A 436 4.50 14.06 3.42
N SER A 437 4.69 14.29 4.71
CA SER A 437 3.70 14.01 5.74
C SER A 437 3.85 14.95 6.92
N GLY A 438 2.96 14.84 7.90
CA GLY A 438 3.15 15.49 9.19
C GLY A 438 1.98 15.26 10.11
N GLN A 439 1.99 15.96 11.24
CA GLN A 439 0.92 15.85 12.22
C GLN A 439 0.58 17.22 12.81
N THR A 440 -0.72 17.51 12.87
CA THR A 440 -1.26 18.71 13.51
C THR A 440 -2.68 18.44 14.03
N VAL A 441 -3.25 19.44 14.69
CA VAL A 441 -4.66 19.42 15.13
C VAL A 441 -5.54 19.74 13.93
N GLY A 442 -6.51 18.89 13.67
CA GLY A 442 -7.54 19.11 12.67
C GLY A 442 -8.93 19.18 13.27
N ILE A 443 -9.82 19.86 12.55
CA ILE A 443 -11.21 20.05 12.94
C ILE A 443 -12.17 19.47 11.92
N ASN A 444 -13.22 18.82 12.42
CA ASN A 444 -14.32 18.34 11.61
C ASN A 444 -15.23 19.53 11.24
N HIS A 445 -15.11 20.02 10.00
CA HIS A 445 -15.87 21.18 9.54
C HIS A 445 -17.39 20.94 9.51
N GLU A 446 -17.84 19.69 9.31
CA GLU A 446 -19.26 19.37 9.32
C GLU A 446 -19.84 19.50 10.73
N MET A 447 -19.16 18.91 11.72
CA MET A 447 -19.56 19.06 13.12
C MET A 447 -19.44 20.50 13.59
N TRP A 448 -18.38 21.21 13.20
CA TRP A 448 -18.22 22.64 13.48
C TRP A 448 -19.42 23.47 12.99
N LYS A 449 -19.86 23.26 11.74
CA LYS A 449 -21.06 23.90 11.18
C LYS A 449 -22.35 23.47 11.91
N LYS A 450 -22.48 22.19 12.30
CA LYS A 450 -23.64 21.69 13.09
C LYS A 450 -23.72 22.32 14.49
N LEU A 451 -22.60 22.80 15.04
CA LEU A 451 -22.56 23.58 16.27
C LEU A 451 -22.99 25.05 16.06
N GLY A 452 -23.12 25.49 14.80
CA GLY A 452 -23.51 26.85 14.44
C GLY A 452 -22.33 27.84 14.40
N GLU A 453 -21.11 27.34 14.42
CA GLU A 453 -19.87 28.12 14.41
C GLU A 453 -19.41 28.45 12.98
N THR A 454 -18.56 29.46 12.83
CA THR A 454 -17.96 29.85 11.54
C THR A 454 -16.44 29.69 11.52
N GLU A 455 -15.84 29.75 10.33
CA GLU A 455 -14.38 29.61 10.17
C GLU A 455 -13.62 30.77 10.81
N GLU A 456 -14.21 31.98 10.85
CA GLU A 456 -13.61 33.15 11.49
C GLU A 456 -13.49 33.04 13.01
N GLU A 457 -14.27 32.13 13.61
CA GLU A 457 -14.28 31.85 15.05
C GLU A 457 -13.25 30.79 15.46
N LEU A 458 -12.54 30.19 14.49
CA LEU A 458 -11.48 29.23 14.79
C LEU A 458 -10.33 29.89 15.57
N PRO A 459 -9.78 29.20 16.58
CA PRO A 459 -8.59 29.66 17.28
C PRO A 459 -7.40 29.92 16.36
N LYS A 460 -6.78 31.09 16.50
CA LYS A 460 -5.59 31.49 15.73
C LYS A 460 -4.30 31.36 16.52
N THR A 461 -4.39 31.24 17.85
CA THR A 461 -3.23 31.02 18.71
C THR A 461 -3.49 29.87 19.68
N TRP A 462 -2.42 29.24 20.16
CA TRP A 462 -2.53 28.17 21.16
C TRP A 462 -3.25 28.62 22.42
N SER A 463 -3.08 29.87 22.85
CA SER A 463 -3.84 30.42 23.97
C SER A 463 -5.35 30.47 23.67
N GLN A 464 -5.74 30.95 22.48
CA GLN A 464 -7.14 30.97 22.06
C GLN A 464 -7.71 29.55 21.91
N PHE A 465 -6.89 28.58 21.52
CA PHE A 465 -7.29 27.18 21.40
C PHE A 465 -7.66 26.61 22.77
N PHE A 466 -6.84 26.85 23.79
CA PHE A 466 -7.17 26.47 25.16
C PHE A 466 -8.38 27.24 25.72
N ASP A 467 -8.48 28.55 25.45
CA ASP A 467 -9.67 29.34 25.83
C ASP A 467 -10.94 28.73 25.23
N TRP A 468 -10.86 28.26 23.99
CA TRP A 468 -11.98 27.61 23.30
C TRP A 468 -12.30 26.24 23.87
N LEU A 469 -11.29 25.37 24.10
CA LEU A 469 -11.49 24.06 24.73
C LEU A 469 -12.22 24.19 26.07
N GLU A 470 -11.86 25.19 26.89
CA GLU A 470 -12.52 25.46 28.17
C GLU A 470 -14.01 25.81 28.04
N THR A 471 -14.47 26.26 26.86
CA THR A 471 -15.90 26.53 26.58
C THR A 471 -16.66 25.34 26.01
N LEU A 472 -15.97 24.30 25.53
CA LEU A 472 -16.61 23.16 24.86
C LEU A 472 -17.60 22.40 25.74
N PRO A 473 -17.36 22.15 27.04
CA PRO A 473 -18.33 21.45 27.89
C PRO A 473 -19.72 22.09 27.87
N ASP A 474 -19.78 23.43 27.92
CA ASP A 474 -21.04 24.17 27.85
C ASP A 474 -21.67 24.13 26.45
N ARG A 475 -20.85 24.17 25.38
CA ARG A 475 -21.31 24.11 23.99
C ARG A 475 -21.84 22.74 23.59
N LEU A 476 -21.28 21.68 24.18
CA LEU A 476 -21.67 20.30 23.94
C LEU A 476 -22.74 19.81 24.92
N ALA A 477 -23.15 20.64 25.90
CA ALA A 477 -24.11 20.26 26.93
C ALA A 477 -25.44 19.78 26.32
N GLY A 478 -25.81 18.53 26.63
CA GLY A 478 -27.05 17.91 26.16
C GLY A 478 -26.99 17.33 24.75
N ARG A 479 -25.84 17.34 24.09
CA ARG A 479 -25.59 16.62 22.83
C ARG A 479 -25.08 15.20 23.10
N ASN A 480 -25.54 14.25 22.28
CA ASN A 480 -25.07 12.87 22.28
C ASN A 480 -24.53 12.42 20.91
N ASP A 481 -24.51 13.33 19.93
CA ASP A 481 -24.03 13.11 18.56
C ASP A 481 -22.55 13.45 18.38
N VAL A 482 -21.94 14.20 19.30
CA VAL A 482 -20.59 14.76 19.14
C VAL A 482 -19.76 14.61 20.42
N CYS A 483 -18.46 14.34 20.27
CA CYS A 483 -17.46 14.40 21.34
C CYS A 483 -16.30 15.32 20.95
N VAL A 484 -15.42 15.64 21.90
CA VAL A 484 -14.25 16.50 21.63
C VAL A 484 -13.24 15.79 20.73
N CYS A 485 -12.85 14.57 21.10
CA CYS A 485 -11.90 13.73 20.39
C CYS A 485 -12.20 12.25 20.71
N ASP A 486 -11.87 11.35 19.79
CA ASP A 486 -11.97 9.89 19.97
C ASP A 486 -10.75 9.28 20.66
N SER A 487 -9.64 10.01 20.66
CA SER A 487 -8.39 9.58 21.30
C SER A 487 -8.53 9.54 22.82
N PRO A 488 -7.96 8.52 23.50
CA PRO A 488 -7.84 8.52 24.94
C PRO A 488 -7.16 9.78 25.47
N ARG A 489 -7.46 10.17 26.70
CA ARG A 489 -6.94 11.37 27.37
C ARG A 489 -5.41 11.48 27.26
N GLU A 490 -4.69 10.41 27.59
CA GLU A 490 -3.22 10.36 27.57
C GLU A 490 -2.66 10.61 26.16
N ASP A 491 -3.33 10.09 25.13
CA ASP A 491 -2.94 10.25 23.72
C ASP A 491 -3.22 11.66 23.23
N PHE A 492 -4.35 12.25 23.63
CA PHE A 492 -4.65 13.65 23.33
C PHE A 492 -3.59 14.58 23.93
N ILE A 493 -3.24 14.39 25.21
CA ILE A 493 -2.23 15.21 25.88
C ILE A 493 -0.87 15.07 25.18
N SER A 494 -0.46 13.83 24.92
CA SER A 494 0.82 13.54 24.29
C SER A 494 0.90 14.14 22.88
N ALA A 495 -0.15 13.97 22.07
CA ALA A 495 -0.20 14.49 20.70
C ALA A 495 -0.21 16.03 20.66
N ILE A 496 -0.99 16.71 21.52
CA ILE A 496 -0.98 18.18 21.61
C ILE A 496 0.39 18.68 22.08
N THR A 497 1.00 18.04 23.08
CA THR A 497 2.34 18.40 23.57
C THR A 497 3.38 18.30 22.46
N MET A 498 3.39 17.19 21.72
CA MET A 498 4.29 16.97 20.58
C MET A 498 4.08 18.00 19.48
N THR A 499 2.81 18.29 19.13
CA THR A 499 2.47 19.29 18.12
C THR A 499 3.00 20.68 18.49
N ILE A 500 2.75 21.14 19.73
CA ILE A 500 3.25 22.44 20.21
C ILE A 500 4.78 22.49 20.16
N LEU A 501 5.47 21.42 20.55
CA LEU A 501 6.94 21.39 20.52
C LEU A 501 7.51 21.43 19.10
N TYR A 502 6.91 20.70 18.16
CA TYR A 502 7.32 20.72 16.74
C TYR A 502 7.14 22.11 16.13
N GLU A 503 5.98 22.72 16.33
CA GLU A 503 5.69 24.07 15.84
C GLU A 503 6.61 25.10 16.49
N TYR A 504 6.84 25.00 17.81
CA TYR A 504 7.71 25.91 18.55
C TYR A 504 9.15 25.87 18.02
N GLN A 505 9.65 24.66 17.74
CA GLN A 505 10.97 24.50 17.18
C GLN A 505 11.08 25.23 15.83
N VAL A 506 10.20 24.92 14.87
CA VAL A 506 10.28 25.53 13.53
C VAL A 506 10.06 27.04 13.60
N TRP A 507 9.22 27.50 14.53
CA TRP A 507 9.01 28.91 14.81
C TRP A 507 10.28 29.62 15.29
N MET A 508 11.03 29.01 16.20
CA MET A 508 12.28 29.58 16.69
C MET A 508 13.43 29.44 15.69
N ASP A 509 13.51 28.33 14.95
CA ASP A 509 14.49 28.15 13.86
C ASP A 509 14.32 29.25 12.80
N GLY A 510 13.08 29.60 12.46
CA GLY A 510 12.76 30.69 11.53
C GLY A 510 13.23 32.08 11.99
N LYS A 511 13.49 32.27 13.29
CA LYS A 511 14.05 33.52 13.85
C LYS A 511 15.58 33.57 13.76
N GLY A 512 16.25 32.42 13.61
CA GLY A 512 17.70 32.33 13.49
C GLY A 512 18.47 32.74 14.75
N GLU A 513 17.83 32.72 15.92
CA GLU A 513 18.43 33.03 17.21
C GLU A 513 18.57 31.76 18.06
N ASP A 514 19.55 31.73 18.96
CA ASP A 514 19.63 30.65 19.96
C ASP A 514 18.38 30.68 20.85
N TYR A 515 17.73 29.53 20.98
CA TYR A 515 16.53 29.37 21.80
C TYR A 515 16.62 28.16 22.72
N ALA A 516 15.73 28.17 23.71
CA ALA A 516 15.49 27.12 24.68
C ALA A 516 13.99 26.79 24.69
N PHE A 517 13.66 25.50 24.76
CA PHE A 517 12.28 25.02 24.90
C PHE A 517 11.68 25.45 26.24
N ASN A 518 12.48 25.48 27.32
CA ASN A 518 12.06 26.02 28.60
C ASN A 518 11.95 27.55 28.56
N SER A 519 10.88 28.00 27.93
CA SER A 519 10.50 29.40 27.78
C SER A 519 9.20 29.70 28.53
N PRO A 520 8.93 30.97 28.88
CA PRO A 520 7.67 31.34 29.53
C PRO A 520 6.43 30.91 28.75
N VAL A 521 6.45 31.05 27.42
CA VAL A 521 5.31 30.68 26.56
C VAL A 521 5.05 29.17 26.58
N MET A 522 6.10 28.35 26.48
CA MET A 522 5.95 26.89 26.51
C MET A 522 5.47 26.39 27.88
N ASN A 523 6.03 26.93 28.97
CA ASN A 523 5.56 26.59 30.32
C ASN A 523 4.08 26.93 30.50
N GLU A 524 3.66 28.11 30.04
CA GLU A 524 2.26 28.53 30.14
C GLU A 524 1.33 27.58 29.38
N LEU A 525 1.62 27.29 28.11
CA LEU A 525 0.79 26.43 27.28
C LEU A 525 0.68 25.00 27.83
N LEU A 526 1.81 24.39 28.20
CA LEU A 526 1.82 23.03 28.75
C LEU A 526 1.19 22.98 30.16
N THR A 527 1.33 24.04 30.96
CA THR A 527 0.61 24.14 32.25
C THR A 527 -0.90 24.22 32.03
N ARG A 528 -1.36 24.96 31.01
CA ARG A 528 -2.79 25.03 30.67
C ARG A 528 -3.30 23.68 30.22
N LEU A 529 -2.58 22.99 29.32
CA LEU A 529 -2.91 21.63 28.89
C LEU A 529 -3.10 20.71 30.11
N ASN A 530 -2.09 20.59 30.99
CA ASN A 530 -2.15 19.69 32.15
C ASN A 530 -3.31 20.01 33.12
N ASN A 531 -3.82 21.23 33.13
CA ASN A 531 -4.89 21.69 34.03
C ASN A 531 -6.28 21.73 33.40
N LEU A 532 -6.45 21.29 32.14
CA LEU A 532 -7.78 21.19 31.53
C LEU A 532 -8.70 20.25 32.33
N ASP A 533 -10.00 20.59 32.36
CA ASP A 533 -11.02 19.74 32.97
C ASP A 533 -11.44 18.63 32.00
N TYR A 534 -10.61 17.58 31.92
CA TYR A 534 -10.83 16.44 31.02
C TYR A 534 -12.12 15.66 31.31
N ASP A 535 -12.57 15.65 32.57
CA ASP A 535 -13.84 15.05 32.95
C ASP A 535 -15.01 15.85 32.36
N ALA A 536 -14.95 17.19 32.39
CA ALA A 536 -15.95 18.04 31.75
C ALA A 536 -15.93 17.95 30.22
N LEU A 537 -14.77 17.63 29.63
CA LEU A 537 -14.62 17.36 28.19
C LEU A 537 -15.09 15.95 27.78
N ASP A 538 -15.56 15.11 28.73
CA ASP A 538 -15.97 13.72 28.51
C ASP A 538 -14.85 12.86 27.89
N MET A 539 -13.58 13.16 28.20
CA MET A 539 -12.43 12.41 27.71
C MET A 539 -12.13 11.22 28.61
N LYS A 540 -11.91 10.05 27.98
CA LYS A 540 -11.72 8.78 28.71
C LYS A 540 -10.25 8.40 28.81
N ASP A 541 -9.88 7.77 29.92
CA ASP A 541 -8.57 7.14 30.07
C ASP A 541 -8.48 5.86 29.23
N ARG A 542 -7.25 5.43 28.94
CA ARG A 542 -7.00 4.21 28.17
C ARG A 542 -7.44 2.98 28.97
N HIS A 543 -8.39 2.21 28.44
CA HIS A 543 -8.76 0.91 29.02
C HIS A 543 -7.90 -0.19 28.40
N TYR A 544 -6.95 -0.73 29.18
CA TYR A 544 -5.93 -1.63 28.63
C TYR A 544 -6.40 -3.06 28.35
N TYR A 545 -7.47 -3.57 28.97
CA TYR A 545 -8.05 -4.87 28.62
C TYR A 545 -9.50 -4.95 29.12
N ASP A 546 -10.35 -5.52 28.25
CA ASP A 546 -11.51 -6.39 28.54
C ASP A 546 -12.87 -5.93 27.99
N ASP A 547 -13.52 -6.91 27.36
CA ASP A 547 -14.87 -6.99 26.81
C ASP A 547 -15.19 -6.24 25.51
N GLY A 548 -15.29 -7.05 24.44
CA GLY A 548 -15.43 -6.66 23.04
C GLY A 548 -16.48 -5.61 22.79
N TYR A 549 -16.20 -4.76 21.78
CA TYR A 549 -17.09 -3.77 21.16
C TYR A 549 -18.46 -3.69 21.83
N THR A 550 -18.49 -3.10 23.03
CA THR A 550 -19.77 -2.64 23.56
C THR A 550 -20.09 -1.46 22.67
N ALA A 551 -21.06 -1.64 21.78
CA ALA A 551 -21.60 -0.58 20.93
C ALA A 551 -22.20 0.49 21.85
N GLY A 552 -21.34 1.37 22.38
CA GLY A 552 -21.76 2.66 22.89
C GLY A 552 -22.32 3.48 21.72
N GLU A 553 -23.16 4.47 22.04
CA GLU A 553 -23.57 5.46 21.05
C GLU A 553 -22.30 6.11 20.47
N TYR A 554 -22.01 5.84 19.20
CA TYR A 554 -20.91 6.45 18.47
C TYR A 554 -21.16 7.96 18.41
N LYS A 555 -20.16 8.74 18.83
CA LYS A 555 -20.17 10.20 18.79
C LYS A 555 -19.16 10.65 17.75
N ASP A 556 -19.53 11.59 16.89
CA ASP A 556 -18.61 12.16 15.92
C ASP A 556 -17.55 13.02 16.63
N PRO A 557 -16.26 12.82 16.40
CA PRO A 557 -15.22 13.65 17.02
C PRO A 557 -15.17 15.02 16.36
N LEU A 558 -15.11 16.08 17.17
CA LEU A 558 -14.92 17.44 16.68
C LEU A 558 -13.46 17.69 16.24
N LEU A 559 -12.50 17.11 16.97
CA LEU A 559 -11.07 17.26 16.74
C LEU A 559 -10.40 15.92 16.44
N SER A 560 -9.38 15.96 15.59
CA SER A 560 -8.35 14.93 15.46
C SER A 560 -7.00 15.54 15.80
N VAL A 561 -6.22 14.84 16.63
CA VAL A 561 -4.84 15.23 16.98
C VAL A 561 -3.80 14.56 16.09
N TYR A 562 -4.24 13.78 15.08
CA TYR A 562 -3.43 13.07 14.10
C TYR A 562 -3.78 13.49 12.68
N THR A 563 -3.97 14.79 12.44
CA THR A 563 -4.34 15.29 11.11
C THR A 563 -3.08 15.60 10.29
N ASP A 564 -3.01 15.08 9.06
CA ASP A 564 -1.91 15.38 8.16
C ASP A 564 -2.03 16.82 7.60
N PRO A 565 -0.98 17.65 7.67
CA PRO A 565 -0.99 19.01 7.15
C PRO A 565 -0.93 19.08 5.62
N GLY A 566 -0.76 17.96 4.92
CA GLY A 566 -0.84 17.81 3.48
C GLY A 566 -2.23 18.10 2.90
N MET A 567 -2.45 17.66 1.67
CA MET A 567 -3.67 17.94 0.89
C MET A 567 -4.91 17.19 1.37
N MET A 568 -4.76 16.21 2.28
CA MET A 568 -5.78 15.18 2.50
C MET A 568 -6.13 15.00 3.97
N GLY A 569 -7.41 14.75 4.23
CA GLY A 569 -7.92 14.39 5.55
C GLY A 569 -9.41 14.71 5.67
N TYR A 570 -10.16 13.88 6.40
CA TYR A 570 -11.53 14.20 6.80
C TYR A 570 -11.56 15.43 7.71
N TYR A 571 -10.52 15.58 8.54
CA TYR A 571 -10.30 16.75 9.38
C TYR A 571 -9.47 17.79 8.62
N LYS A 572 -9.86 19.06 8.72
CA LYS A 572 -9.09 20.15 8.14
C LYS A 572 -8.04 20.64 9.14
N PRO A 573 -6.76 20.77 8.74
CA PRO A 573 -5.72 21.31 9.62
C PRO A 573 -6.06 22.70 10.16
N MET A 574 -5.94 22.87 11.47
CA MET A 574 -6.13 24.17 12.12
C MET A 574 -4.84 25.00 12.01
N LEU A 575 -4.96 26.29 11.67
CA LEU A 575 -3.84 27.22 11.58
C LEU A 575 -3.61 27.93 12.92
N ILE A 576 -2.97 27.25 13.86
CA ILE A 576 -2.71 27.74 15.21
C ILE A 576 -1.27 28.25 15.31
N GLY A 577 -1.08 29.48 15.81
CA GLY A 577 0.24 30.08 16.01
C GLY A 577 0.58 30.38 17.47
N PHE A 578 1.78 30.92 17.69
CA PHE A 578 2.20 31.43 19.01
C PHE A 578 1.85 32.92 19.22
N ALA A 579 1.59 33.66 18.13
CA ALA A 579 1.23 35.08 18.13
C ALA A 579 0.27 35.40 16.98
N GLU A 580 -0.67 36.33 17.20
CA GLU A 580 -1.71 36.68 16.21
C GLU A 580 -1.17 37.44 14.98
N ASP A 581 -0.06 38.16 15.13
CA ASP A 581 0.53 38.99 14.08
C ASP A 581 1.60 38.26 13.25
N GLU A 582 1.84 36.99 13.56
CA GLU A 582 2.78 36.13 12.85
C GLU A 582 2.03 35.06 12.05
N THR A 583 2.63 34.60 10.94
CA THR A 583 2.06 33.49 10.17
C THR A 583 2.18 32.20 10.99
N PRO A 584 1.09 31.44 11.19
CA PRO A 584 1.14 30.13 11.81
C PRO A 584 2.12 29.20 11.08
N ILE A 585 2.69 28.24 11.79
CA ILE A 585 3.67 27.31 11.23
C ILE A 585 3.09 25.91 11.32
N GLN A 586 3.08 25.23 10.19
CA GLN A 586 2.73 23.82 10.11
C GLN A 586 3.97 23.07 9.61
N PRO A 587 4.70 22.40 10.50
CA PRO A 587 5.84 21.57 10.15
C PRO A 587 5.38 20.44 9.23
N VAL A 588 6.15 20.21 8.17
CA VAL A 588 6.03 19.02 7.32
C VAL A 588 7.34 18.25 7.36
N GLN A 589 7.21 16.95 7.49
CA GLN A 589 8.26 15.95 7.40
C GLN A 589 8.34 15.46 5.96
N MET A 590 9.52 15.02 5.54
CA MET A 590 9.72 14.62 4.16
C MET A 590 10.65 13.42 4.11
N CYS A 591 10.25 12.37 3.40
CA CYS A 591 11.17 11.30 3.06
C CYS A 591 11.87 11.64 1.75
N VAL A 592 13.19 11.46 1.67
CA VAL A 592 13.99 11.83 0.51
C VAL A 592 14.91 10.69 0.08
N ALA A 593 15.13 10.57 -1.23
CA ALA A 593 16.11 9.66 -1.80
C ALA A 593 17.31 10.45 -2.37
N PHE A 594 18.52 9.98 -2.09
CA PHE A 594 19.75 10.56 -2.64
C PHE A 594 20.70 9.49 -3.16
N VAL A 595 21.51 9.86 -4.15
CA VAL A 595 22.53 8.98 -4.73
C VAL A 595 23.80 9.05 -3.91
N ASN A 596 24.34 7.88 -3.57
CA ASN A 596 25.63 7.74 -2.91
C ASN A 596 26.74 8.31 -3.82
N PRO A 597 27.54 9.29 -3.37
CA PRO A 597 28.62 9.88 -4.17
C PRO A 597 29.74 8.89 -4.51
N TYR A 598 29.80 7.73 -3.84
CA TYR A 598 30.77 6.66 -4.09
C TYR A 598 30.23 5.51 -4.93
N SER A 599 28.93 5.53 -5.29
CA SER A 599 28.33 4.57 -6.21
C SER A 599 29.10 4.50 -7.52
N GLU A 600 29.27 3.28 -8.04
CA GLU A 600 29.83 3.03 -9.37
C GLU A 600 28.79 3.24 -10.50
N HIS A 601 27.52 3.46 -10.16
CA HIS A 601 26.35 3.52 -11.05
C HIS A 601 25.54 4.82 -10.87
N GLN A 602 26.21 5.95 -10.66
CA GLN A 602 25.54 7.23 -10.35
C GLN A 602 24.61 7.74 -11.46
N GLU A 603 24.92 7.47 -12.73
CA GLU A 603 24.08 7.90 -13.85
C GLU A 603 22.77 7.11 -13.86
N GLU A 604 22.85 5.77 -13.78
CA GLU A 604 21.70 4.87 -13.69
C GLU A 604 20.87 5.12 -12.42
N ALA A 605 21.51 5.40 -11.28
CA ALA A 605 20.84 5.76 -10.04
C ALA A 605 20.08 7.09 -10.16
N ALA A 606 20.67 8.11 -10.80
CA ALA A 606 19.99 9.37 -11.04
C ALA A 606 18.82 9.24 -12.03
N GLU A 607 18.93 8.36 -13.04
CA GLU A 607 17.83 8.01 -13.93
C GLU A 607 16.71 7.27 -13.20
N PHE A 608 17.04 6.38 -12.26
CA PHE A 608 16.05 5.72 -11.41
C PHE A 608 15.29 6.75 -10.55
N LEU A 609 16.00 7.68 -9.90
CA LEU A 609 15.36 8.76 -9.13
C LEU A 609 14.53 9.71 -10.01
N ALA A 610 14.92 9.91 -11.28
CA ALA A 610 14.09 10.65 -12.22
C ALA A 610 12.76 9.94 -12.50
N LEU A 611 12.79 8.61 -12.63
CA LEU A 611 11.56 7.81 -12.78
C LEU A 611 10.74 7.80 -11.49
N ALA A 612 11.37 7.79 -10.32
CA ALA A 612 10.66 7.84 -9.04
C ALA A 612 9.79 9.09 -8.89
N LEU A 613 10.22 10.22 -9.45
CA LEU A 613 9.42 11.45 -9.48
C LEU A 613 8.12 11.31 -10.31
N ASP A 614 8.12 10.41 -11.29
CA ASP A 614 6.95 10.10 -12.15
C ASP A 614 6.13 8.91 -11.62
N SER A 615 6.64 8.17 -10.63
CA SER A 615 6.00 6.98 -10.03
C SER A 615 5.37 7.26 -8.65
N MET A 616 5.31 8.52 -8.22
CA MET A 616 4.64 8.88 -6.98
C MET A 616 3.12 8.69 -7.09
N TYR A 617 2.50 8.29 -5.98
CA TYR A 617 1.06 8.32 -5.85
C TYR A 617 0.51 9.73 -6.06
N PHE A 618 -0.66 9.84 -6.71
CA PHE A 618 -1.26 11.14 -7.00
C PHE A 618 -1.40 12.03 -5.75
N ARG A 619 -1.71 11.44 -4.59
CA ARG A 619 -1.84 12.20 -3.33
C ARG A 619 -0.53 12.92 -2.96
N THR A 620 0.59 12.23 -3.09
CA THR A 620 1.93 12.77 -2.84
C THR A 620 2.31 13.80 -3.91
N GLU A 621 2.01 13.53 -5.19
CA GLU A 621 2.26 14.48 -6.28
C GLU A 621 1.58 15.83 -6.03
N TYR A 622 0.33 15.81 -5.59
CA TYR A 622 -0.48 17.01 -5.33
C TYR A 622 0.03 17.83 -4.13
N ALA A 623 0.60 17.17 -3.12
CA ALA A 623 1.26 17.85 -2.01
C ALA A 623 2.63 18.44 -2.38
N ILE A 624 3.31 17.90 -3.41
CA ILE A 624 4.68 18.28 -3.75
C ILE A 624 4.77 19.27 -4.92
N PHE A 625 4.01 19.02 -6.00
CA PHE A 625 4.11 19.75 -7.25
C PHE A 625 3.12 20.91 -7.32
N ALA A 626 3.63 22.11 -7.59
CA ALA A 626 2.82 23.33 -7.65
C ALA A 626 1.94 23.43 -8.90
N ASP A 627 2.16 22.58 -9.89
CA ASP A 627 1.39 22.53 -11.15
C ASP A 627 0.26 21.49 -11.15
N LYS A 628 0.11 20.70 -10.08
CA LYS A 628 -0.99 19.74 -9.90
C LYS A 628 -2.18 20.43 -9.22
N THR A 629 -3.15 20.87 -10.02
CA THR A 629 -4.32 21.65 -9.52
C THR A 629 -5.66 21.16 -10.05
N GLU A 630 -5.68 20.06 -10.80
CA GLU A 630 -6.92 19.55 -11.40
C GLU A 630 -7.65 18.63 -10.41
N PRO A 631 -8.97 18.76 -10.21
CA PRO A 631 -9.71 17.84 -9.35
C PRO A 631 -9.80 16.45 -10.00
N ILE A 632 -9.81 15.40 -9.17
CA ILE A 632 -9.86 14.00 -9.60
C ILE A 632 -11.10 13.36 -8.97
N ARG A 633 -12.02 12.90 -9.82
CA ARG A 633 -13.17 12.09 -9.39
C ARG A 633 -12.70 10.73 -8.88
N SER A 634 -13.45 10.16 -7.95
CA SER A 634 -13.24 8.77 -7.54
C SER A 634 -13.25 7.84 -8.75
N ALA A 635 -12.43 6.79 -8.70
CA ALA A 635 -12.46 5.75 -9.73
C ALA A 635 -13.83 5.06 -9.81
N TYR A 636 -14.59 5.06 -8.72
CA TYR A 636 -15.93 4.48 -8.62
C TYR A 636 -17.06 5.41 -9.12
N TYR A 637 -16.75 6.68 -9.42
CA TYR A 637 -17.77 7.71 -9.67
C TYR A 637 -18.79 7.35 -10.75
N GLU A 638 -18.33 6.91 -11.92
CA GLU A 638 -19.25 6.58 -13.01
C GLU A 638 -20.10 5.34 -12.68
N ASN A 639 -19.52 4.33 -12.02
CA ASN A 639 -20.22 3.11 -11.61
C ASN A 639 -21.25 3.41 -10.51
N ASP A 640 -20.85 4.14 -9.48
CA ASP A 640 -21.72 4.55 -8.38
C ASP A 640 -22.86 5.44 -8.89
N LEU A 641 -22.57 6.31 -9.85
CA LEU A 641 -23.56 7.18 -10.50
C LEU A 641 -24.56 6.37 -11.34
N GLU A 642 -24.10 5.39 -12.11
CA GLU A 642 -24.95 4.49 -12.89
C GLU A 642 -25.81 3.61 -11.98
N ARG A 643 -25.21 2.93 -11.01
CA ARG A 643 -25.90 2.10 -10.02
C ARG A 643 -26.95 2.88 -9.23
N ALA A 644 -26.64 4.11 -8.81
CA ALA A 644 -27.60 4.98 -8.14
C ALA A 644 -28.82 5.28 -9.02
N LYS A 645 -28.61 5.55 -10.31
CA LYS A 645 -29.69 5.84 -11.27
C LYS A 645 -30.54 4.60 -11.56
N GLU A 646 -29.91 3.45 -11.74
CA GLU A 646 -30.61 2.18 -11.95
C GLU A 646 -31.48 1.81 -10.75
N ASN A 647 -30.96 1.95 -9.53
CA ASN A 647 -31.71 1.72 -8.30
C ASN A 647 -32.92 2.66 -8.16
N ILE A 648 -32.76 3.93 -8.54
CA ILE A 648 -33.87 4.90 -8.58
C ILE A 648 -34.94 4.47 -9.60
N GLU A 649 -34.53 4.11 -10.83
CA GLU A 649 -35.47 3.68 -11.88
C GLU A 649 -36.22 2.40 -11.48
N ALA A 650 -35.53 1.42 -10.91
CA ALA A 650 -36.12 0.18 -10.42
C ALA A 650 -37.13 0.43 -9.28
N ALA A 651 -36.79 1.30 -8.32
CA ALA A 651 -37.68 1.67 -7.23
C ALA A 651 -38.91 2.45 -7.73
N GLU A 652 -38.74 3.34 -8.71
CA GLU A 652 -39.84 4.07 -9.35
C GLU A 652 -40.80 3.11 -10.08
N GLU A 653 -40.26 2.15 -10.84
CA GLU A 653 -41.07 1.12 -11.49
C GLU A 653 -41.82 0.21 -10.49
N ALA A 654 -41.16 -0.19 -9.40
CA ALA A 654 -41.78 -0.99 -8.35
C ALA A 654 -42.93 -0.22 -7.69
N LEU A 655 -42.73 1.08 -7.42
CA LEU A 655 -43.74 1.95 -6.84
C LEU A 655 -44.96 2.14 -7.76
N GLU A 656 -44.78 2.12 -9.09
CA GLU A 656 -45.90 2.12 -10.03
C GLU A 656 -46.73 0.83 -9.97
N LYS A 657 -46.08 -0.31 -9.71
CA LYS A 657 -46.71 -1.65 -9.67
C LYS A 657 -47.29 -2.01 -8.30
N ALA A 658 -46.84 -1.36 -7.23
CA ALA A 658 -47.28 -1.63 -5.86
C ALA A 658 -48.76 -1.28 -5.63
N GLU A 659 -49.54 -2.26 -5.19
CA GLU A 659 -50.97 -2.13 -4.92
C GLU A 659 -51.28 -1.86 -3.43
N ASP A 660 -50.37 -2.24 -2.53
CA ASP A 660 -50.52 -2.10 -1.08
C ASP A 660 -49.97 -0.77 -0.54
N GLY A 661 -50.63 -0.22 0.48
CA GLY A 661 -50.27 1.09 1.04
C GLY A 661 -48.98 1.10 1.87
N GLU A 662 -48.64 -0.02 2.50
CA GLU A 662 -47.41 -0.18 3.31
C GLU A 662 -46.20 -0.41 2.38
N GLU A 663 -46.35 -1.27 1.37
CA GLU A 663 -45.35 -1.48 0.32
C GLU A 663 -44.99 -0.19 -0.41
N ARG A 664 -45.99 0.62 -0.77
CA ARG A 664 -45.77 1.94 -1.39
C ARG A 664 -45.03 2.90 -0.47
N ALA A 665 -45.37 2.94 0.82
CA ALA A 665 -44.69 3.83 1.77
C ALA A 665 -43.22 3.45 1.93
N ASN A 666 -42.91 2.15 2.03
CA ASN A 666 -41.53 1.67 2.10
C ASN A 666 -40.74 2.02 0.82
N LEU A 667 -41.32 1.81 -0.36
CA LEU A 667 -40.69 2.16 -1.64
C LEU A 667 -40.47 3.68 -1.79
N GLU A 668 -41.37 4.52 -1.27
CA GLU A 668 -41.18 5.98 -1.24
C GLU A 668 -40.01 6.39 -0.34
N ASP A 669 -39.86 5.74 0.82
CA ASP A 669 -38.71 5.96 1.72
C ASP A 669 -37.40 5.47 1.08
N THR A 670 -37.37 4.27 0.49
CA THR A 670 -36.20 3.75 -0.26
C THR A 670 -35.82 4.67 -1.43
N LEU A 671 -36.80 5.18 -2.17
CA LEU A 671 -36.54 6.11 -3.28
C LEU A 671 -35.92 7.42 -2.78
N LYS A 672 -36.31 7.88 -1.60
CA LYS A 672 -35.70 9.05 -0.96
C LYS A 672 -34.23 8.75 -0.62
N GLU A 673 -33.94 7.61 -0.02
CA GLU A 673 -32.57 7.18 0.30
C GLU A 673 -31.69 7.08 -0.96
N PHE A 674 -32.19 6.46 -2.03
CA PHE A 674 -31.42 6.37 -3.29
C PHE A 674 -31.17 7.73 -3.95
N ARG A 675 -32.11 8.68 -3.83
CA ARG A 675 -31.90 10.06 -4.32
C ARG A 675 -30.89 10.82 -3.46
N GLU A 676 -30.89 10.62 -2.15
CA GLU A 676 -29.88 11.16 -1.25
C GLU A 676 -28.49 10.55 -1.56
N TYR A 677 -28.42 9.24 -1.82
CA TYR A 677 -27.20 8.58 -2.26
C TYR A 677 -26.68 9.14 -3.60
N LEU A 678 -27.56 9.31 -4.60
CA LEU A 678 -27.19 9.94 -5.88
C LEU A 678 -26.60 11.34 -5.68
N GLN A 679 -27.25 12.16 -4.85
CA GLN A 679 -26.74 13.48 -4.51
C GLN A 679 -25.36 13.39 -3.85
N ASN A 680 -25.16 12.45 -2.93
CA ASN A 680 -23.87 12.26 -2.29
C ASN A 680 -22.76 11.85 -3.27
N VAL A 681 -23.06 10.96 -4.22
CA VAL A 681 -22.11 10.59 -5.28
C VAL A 681 -21.76 11.80 -6.13
N GLU A 682 -22.76 12.58 -6.56
CA GLU A 682 -22.53 13.79 -7.36
C GLU A 682 -21.69 14.84 -6.64
N GLU A 683 -21.93 15.05 -5.34
CA GLU A 683 -21.30 16.09 -4.53
C GLU A 683 -19.93 15.69 -3.97
N TYR A 684 -19.80 14.49 -3.40
CA TYR A 684 -18.67 14.14 -2.53
C TYR A 684 -17.73 13.06 -3.08
N ASP A 685 -18.09 12.38 -4.16
CA ASP A 685 -17.27 11.28 -4.67
C ASP A 685 -16.06 11.79 -5.49
N TRP A 686 -15.00 12.10 -4.73
CA TRP A 686 -13.74 12.68 -5.21
C TRP A 686 -12.56 11.94 -4.60
N SER A 687 -11.59 11.54 -5.43
CA SER A 687 -10.25 11.20 -4.96
C SER A 687 -9.45 12.45 -4.58
N MET A 688 -9.71 13.56 -5.26
CA MET A 688 -9.16 14.88 -4.97
C MET A 688 -10.21 15.96 -5.33
N SER A 689 -10.82 16.59 -4.33
CA SER A 689 -11.89 17.57 -4.56
C SER A 689 -11.33 18.97 -4.87
N PRO A 690 -12.09 19.82 -5.59
CA PRO A 690 -11.71 21.23 -5.76
C PRO A 690 -11.49 21.97 -4.44
N GLU A 691 -12.29 21.67 -3.42
CA GLU A 691 -12.20 22.29 -2.08
C GLU A 691 -10.89 21.92 -1.37
N ALA A 692 -10.47 20.65 -1.45
CA ALA A 692 -9.21 20.20 -0.86
C ALA A 692 -7.99 20.92 -1.48
N ILE A 693 -7.99 21.08 -2.81
CA ILE A 693 -6.95 21.81 -3.54
C ILE A 693 -6.90 23.28 -3.10
N GLU A 694 -8.06 23.94 -3.04
CA GLU A 694 -8.15 25.35 -2.64
C GLU A 694 -7.66 25.56 -1.19
N ASP A 695 -8.08 24.69 -0.27
CA ASP A 695 -7.73 24.80 1.13
C ASP A 695 -6.25 24.53 1.39
N TYR A 696 -5.65 23.57 0.71
CA TYR A 696 -4.21 23.37 0.78
C TYR A 696 -3.43 24.58 0.25
N GLN A 697 -3.85 25.14 -0.91
CA GLN A 697 -3.21 26.32 -1.48
C GLN A 697 -3.25 27.54 -0.55
N LYS A 698 -4.35 27.72 0.20
CA LYS A 698 -4.46 28.78 1.23
C LYS A 698 -3.45 28.59 2.38
N ARG A 699 -3.13 27.35 2.72
CA ARG A 699 -2.23 27.00 3.83
C ARG A 699 -0.74 26.95 3.46
N LEU A 700 -0.40 26.92 2.16
CA LEU A 700 0.99 26.92 1.67
C LEU A 700 1.94 27.91 2.39
N PRO A 701 1.54 29.16 2.72
CA PRO A 701 2.43 30.08 3.44
C PRO A 701 2.86 29.58 4.84
N SER A 702 1.99 28.80 5.49
CA SER A 702 2.19 28.24 6.83
C SER A 702 3.05 26.98 6.83
N LEU A 703 3.09 26.24 5.70
CA LEU A 703 3.88 25.01 5.59
C LEU A 703 5.39 25.31 5.56
N LYS A 704 6.15 24.52 6.34
CA LYS A 704 7.61 24.61 6.44
C LYS A 704 8.20 23.22 6.59
N VAL A 705 9.21 22.88 5.78
CA VAL A 705 9.98 21.65 5.98
C VAL A 705 10.70 21.73 7.33
N LEU A 706 10.51 20.70 8.15
CA LEU A 706 11.26 20.52 9.39
C LEU A 706 12.69 20.10 9.05
N ASP A 707 13.68 20.95 9.34
CA ASP A 707 15.07 20.68 8.89
C ASP A 707 15.79 19.59 9.67
N TYR A 708 15.54 19.53 10.99
CA TYR A 708 16.08 18.53 11.88
C TYR A 708 15.12 18.38 13.07
N LEU A 709 14.73 17.17 13.45
CA LEU A 709 13.77 16.97 14.52
C LEU A 709 14.46 16.52 15.81
N PHE A 710 14.74 17.46 16.73
CA PHE A 710 15.41 17.14 18.00
C PHE A 710 14.66 16.06 18.78
N LEU A 711 13.33 16.13 18.80
CA LEU A 711 12.51 15.21 19.58
C LEU A 711 12.56 13.76 19.08
N TYR A 712 12.79 13.54 17.79
CA TYR A 712 12.92 12.20 17.25
C TYR A 712 14.15 11.50 17.84
N ASP A 713 15.28 12.20 17.94
CA ASP A 713 16.49 11.64 18.56
C ASP A 713 16.38 11.55 20.09
N ILE A 714 15.66 12.50 20.72
CA ILE A 714 15.48 12.53 22.18
C ILE A 714 14.58 11.39 22.65
N VAL A 715 13.50 11.09 21.92
CA VAL A 715 12.47 10.14 22.33
C VAL A 715 12.61 8.81 21.61
N GLY A 716 12.97 8.79 20.32
CA GLY A 716 13.02 7.59 19.50
C GLY A 716 14.34 6.81 19.59
N ASN A 717 15.47 7.49 19.79
CA ASN A 717 16.81 6.87 19.74
C ASN A 717 17.45 6.72 21.14
N THR A 718 16.66 6.27 22.10
CA THR A 718 17.08 6.03 23.49
C THR A 718 16.69 4.64 23.97
N ASP A 719 17.22 4.20 25.11
CA ASP A 719 16.85 2.89 25.66
C ASP A 719 15.40 2.87 26.16
N ALA A 720 14.84 1.67 26.35
CA ALA A 720 13.44 1.50 26.74
C ALA A 720 13.07 2.17 28.07
N GLU A 721 14.03 2.37 28.98
CA GLU A 721 13.81 3.05 30.27
C GLU A 721 13.65 4.56 30.05
N GLU A 722 14.52 5.15 29.23
CA GLU A 722 14.43 6.58 28.87
C GLU A 722 13.23 6.88 27.95
N GLN A 723 12.86 5.95 27.04
CA GLN A 723 11.62 6.04 26.28
C GLN A 723 10.39 6.07 27.19
N GLN A 724 10.36 5.21 28.21
CA GLN A 724 9.28 5.18 29.18
C GLN A 724 9.26 6.47 30.03
N GLU A 725 10.42 6.98 30.45
CA GLU A 725 10.53 8.26 31.17
C GLU A 725 9.95 9.41 30.35
N PHE A 726 10.29 9.50 29.06
CA PHE A 726 9.71 10.50 28.17
C PHE A 726 8.21 10.31 27.98
N ALA A 727 7.73 9.07 27.77
CA ALA A 727 6.30 8.80 27.68
C ALA A 727 5.54 9.27 28.93
N GLU A 728 6.09 9.04 30.13
CA GLU A 728 5.54 9.55 31.39
C GLU A 728 5.56 11.09 31.45
N LEU A 729 6.66 11.73 31.02
CA LEU A 729 6.75 13.19 30.96
C LEU A 729 5.73 13.81 29.97
N PHE A 730 5.49 13.17 28.82
CA PHE A 730 4.52 13.60 27.81
C PHE A 730 3.06 13.35 28.19
N SER A 731 2.78 12.48 29.17
CA SER A 731 1.42 12.15 29.63
C SER A 731 0.68 13.29 30.35
N GLY A 732 1.36 14.42 30.62
CA GLY A 732 0.81 15.58 31.33
C GLY A 732 0.67 15.42 32.85
N ASN A 733 1.13 14.31 33.41
CA ASN A 733 1.13 14.06 34.86
C ASN A 733 2.33 14.70 35.60
N THR A 734 3.23 15.36 34.87
CA THR A 734 4.49 15.91 35.39
C THR A 734 4.53 17.44 35.28
N ASP A 735 5.47 18.07 35.99
CA ASP A 735 5.68 19.51 35.91
C ASP A 735 6.21 19.90 34.51
N PRO A 736 5.56 20.82 33.78
CA PRO A 736 6.03 21.22 32.44
C PRO A 736 7.47 21.71 32.40
N GLY A 737 7.93 22.35 33.48
CA GLY A 737 9.31 22.80 33.62
C GLY A 737 10.32 21.65 33.64
N GLU A 738 9.95 20.49 34.18
CA GLU A 738 10.79 19.29 34.19
C GLU A 738 10.99 18.74 32.78
N LEU A 739 9.90 18.51 32.03
CA LEU A 739 9.94 18.08 30.63
C LEU A 739 10.77 19.04 29.77
N LEU A 740 10.50 20.34 29.85
CA LEU A 740 11.17 21.35 29.01
C LEU A 740 12.66 21.47 29.36
N ASN A 741 13.04 21.39 30.64
CA ASN A 741 14.44 21.37 31.05
C ASN A 741 15.16 20.12 30.54
N ARG A 742 14.50 18.95 30.56
CA ARG A 742 15.07 17.71 30.05
C ARG A 742 15.32 17.77 28.55
N ILE A 743 14.36 18.31 27.79
CA ILE A 743 14.52 18.58 26.36
C ILE A 743 15.71 19.52 26.14
N ASP A 744 15.78 20.65 26.84
CA ASP A 744 16.88 21.61 26.67
C ASP A 744 18.26 21.00 26.97
N GLN A 745 18.37 20.17 28.00
CA GLN A 745 19.63 19.46 28.30
C GLN A 745 20.07 18.57 27.13
N LYS A 746 19.13 17.82 26.54
CA LYS A 746 19.42 16.93 25.41
C LYS A 746 19.73 17.71 24.13
N VAL A 747 18.96 18.75 23.82
CA VAL A 747 19.23 19.66 22.68
C VAL A 747 20.63 20.28 22.80
N GLN A 748 21.04 20.69 24.00
CA GLN A 748 22.39 21.21 24.23
C GLN A 748 23.47 20.15 23.96
N MET A 749 23.26 18.89 24.37
CA MET A 749 24.18 17.79 24.07
C MET A 749 24.30 17.55 22.56
N ILE A 750 23.17 17.44 21.86
CA ILE A 750 23.12 17.28 20.40
C ILE A 750 23.86 18.42 19.68
N ARG A 751 23.63 19.68 20.11
CA ARG A 751 24.33 20.85 19.56
C ARG A 751 25.85 20.81 19.81
N MET A 752 26.30 20.19 20.90
CA MET A 752 27.74 20.01 21.18
C MET A 752 28.37 18.88 20.38
N GLU A 753 27.63 17.81 20.08
CA GLU A 753 28.09 16.65 19.31
C GLU A 753 28.06 16.86 17.79
N GLY A 754 27.16 17.72 17.30
CA GLY A 754 27.03 18.09 15.89
C GLY A 754 28.02 19.17 15.40
N ASN A 755 28.92 19.65 16.27
CA ASN A 755 30.04 20.57 15.94
C ASN A 755 31.37 19.81 15.99
#